data_AF-A0AAU2LSV2-F1
#
_entry.id   AF-A0AAU2LSV2-F1
#
_cell.length_a   1.000
_cell.length_b   1.000
_cell.length_c   1.000
_cell.angle_alpha   90.00
_cell.angle_beta   90.00
_cell.angle_gamma   90.00
#
_symmetry.space_group_name_H-M   'P 1'
#
loop_
_entity.id
_entity.type
_entity.pdbx_description
1 polymer ?
#
loop_
_entity_poly.entity_id
_entity_poly.type
_entity_poly.pdbx_seq_one_letter_code
_entity_poly.pdbx_strand_id
1 'polypeptide(L)'
;MPVNIRRKAGRRAAVAAVGAMTAGLLLTAPQQATAGPPNLLTNAGFETAGAPGDDMPSCWEKSGWGDNDFTFATVADAHSGSKAMKVSLTRRLSGDRKALVTENTTCAPTVVPGKQYDLSAWYKSNTPDVSVTVFRHDTTAGWQYWTDLQNPPVSAGWARTEVRTPAVPPGTDKITWGMSVYGVGTLTTDDYALEEVGAAPPQPGCTGTAEQCAKGKWEVIPAKNPVRSMHAVVLKNGKVLLIAGSGNDIAQFNAGTFTSAVYDPANGSFKTIPTPVDMFCSGHVQLSDGRVLVMSGNKGYPSADGKIGYQGLKDSYVFDPATEAYTKTNDLNGGHWYPSATVLGNGDVISFGGLKEDSTGNVTAERFSAAQGKWLPMNEVNQTWSYWGLYPSMILMQDGRLFYSGSHTFGNGTQGSGASIYDYGANTVTDVPGLRKKDERDESASVLLPPAQDQRVLTIGGGNNESNPAANRLTELIDLKAASPAYTAGPDLPQGLVDVGGVKRAQTGAEGKMYVSAVLLPDGKVLETGGGLHDRADPVYEASFFDPATNTYKAGLPADPIPRTYHSAGFLLPDGRVMTVGDNPGNGTYNNNVSIYTPPYLFKGARPKLTSVIDTQWLYGDTQRITVDRPIVKAELIRPAAVTHSSDPNQRFVDLPMTVVNDTTVDLNVTSNPNLAPPGWYMLFGVDANGVPSVATWVHLGGPSALAATQEAPSPHVHDFADAPQAAPQQNPGERDSVPVAPTVAGCDRHYGTVNQCVPTNFPAEVKETTKARCDWLASHQYPKRMKVNGSDPLRLDPDGDGYACDKT
;
A
#
# COMPACT_ATOMS: atom_id res chain seq x y z
N MET A 1 48.64 -70.05 3.33
CA MET A 1 50.05 -69.96 3.75
C MET A 1 50.37 -68.50 4.04
N PRO A 2 51.04 -68.14 5.14
CA PRO A 2 51.03 -68.79 6.47
C PRO A 2 50.72 -67.76 7.60
N VAL A 3 49.93 -68.10 8.64
CA VAL A 3 50.38 -68.53 10.02
C VAL A 3 50.30 -67.35 11.01
N ASN A 4 49.83 -67.38 12.27
CA ASN A 4 49.45 -68.39 13.28
C ASN A 4 48.47 -67.69 14.27
N ILE A 5 47.37 -68.27 14.78
CA ILE A 5 47.19 -69.38 15.76
C ILE A 5 47.50 -69.00 17.24
N ARG A 6 46.51 -69.36 18.10
CA ARG A 6 46.53 -69.67 19.57
C ARG A 6 46.32 -68.53 20.57
N ARG A 7 45.63 -68.72 21.71
CA ARG A 7 44.66 -69.71 22.25
C ARG A 7 44.44 -69.31 23.72
N LYS A 8 43.22 -69.53 24.23
CA LYS A 8 42.87 -69.96 25.61
C LYS A 8 43.08 -68.90 26.73
N ALA A 9 42.32 -68.84 27.82
CA ALA A 9 41.36 -69.76 28.45
C ALA A 9 40.37 -68.98 29.32
N GLY A 10 39.19 -69.55 29.55
CA GLY A 10 38.29 -69.15 30.64
C GLY A 10 38.44 -70.00 31.91
N ARG A 11 37.45 -69.80 32.80
CA ARG A 11 37.14 -70.39 34.13
C ARG A 11 37.48 -69.42 35.29
N ARG A 12 36.59 -69.13 36.25
CA ARG A 12 35.27 -69.71 36.62
C ARG A 12 34.59 -68.84 37.69
N ALA A 13 33.24 -68.95 37.72
CA ALA A 13 32.32 -68.79 38.86
C ALA A 13 32.09 -67.36 39.38
N ALA A 14 30.89 -66.94 39.82
CA ALA A 14 29.72 -67.68 40.25
C ALA A 14 28.43 -66.89 39.96
N VAL A 15 27.34 -67.63 39.70
CA VAL A 15 25.97 -67.13 39.73
C VAL A 15 25.55 -66.97 41.19
N ALA A 16 25.04 -65.79 41.56
CA ALA A 16 24.24 -65.64 42.78
C ALA A 16 23.21 -64.53 42.62
N ALA A 17 21.95 -64.96 42.71
CA ALA A 17 20.77 -64.31 43.28
C ALA A 17 20.25 -62.97 42.70
N VAL A 18 18.98 -63.07 42.27
CA VAL A 18 18.00 -62.03 41.99
C VAL A 18 17.79 -61.10 43.19
N GLY A 19 17.71 -59.79 42.95
CA GLY A 19 17.26 -58.80 43.93
C GLY A 19 17.30 -57.38 43.38
N ALA A 20 16.17 -56.69 43.44
CA ALA A 20 15.86 -55.39 42.83
C ALA A 20 16.89 -54.27 43.04
N MET A 21 17.20 -53.53 41.96
CA MET A 21 17.81 -52.20 42.04
C MET A 21 16.74 -51.11 41.91
N THR A 22 16.45 -50.47 43.03
CA THR A 22 15.83 -49.16 43.16
C THR A 22 16.81 -48.10 42.66
N ALA A 23 16.38 -47.30 41.68
CA ALA A 23 17.07 -46.09 41.26
C ALA A 23 16.88 -44.99 42.32
N GLY A 24 17.99 -44.46 42.83
CA GLY A 24 18.00 -43.31 43.73
C GLY A 24 17.68 -42.02 42.98
N LEU A 25 16.61 -41.35 43.41
CA LEU A 25 16.27 -39.98 43.03
C LEU A 25 17.40 -39.03 43.45
N LEU A 26 18.03 -38.37 42.47
CA LEU A 26 18.66 -37.07 42.66
C LEU A 26 17.55 -36.02 42.52
N LEU A 27 17.13 -35.46 43.65
CA LEU A 27 16.22 -34.33 43.75
C LEU A 27 16.85 -33.12 43.03
N THR A 28 16.46 -32.89 41.77
CA THR A 28 16.58 -31.56 41.18
C THR A 28 15.61 -30.66 41.92
N ALA A 29 16.14 -29.66 42.63
CA ALA A 29 15.31 -28.60 43.16
C ALA A 29 14.50 -28.02 41.99
N PRO A 30 13.17 -27.88 42.11
CA PRO A 30 12.39 -27.22 41.08
C PRO A 30 12.95 -25.80 40.93
N GLN A 31 13.44 -25.51 39.73
CA GLN A 31 13.72 -24.14 39.30
C GLN A 31 12.43 -23.36 39.57
N GLN A 32 12.49 -22.37 40.48
CA GLN A 32 11.34 -21.52 40.76
C GLN A 32 10.88 -20.93 39.44
N ALA A 33 9.65 -21.24 39.04
CA ALA A 33 8.98 -20.54 37.96
C ALA A 33 9.01 -19.05 38.35
N THR A 34 9.79 -18.25 37.63
CA THR A 34 9.59 -16.81 37.63
C THR A 34 8.15 -16.62 37.17
N ALA A 35 7.29 -16.09 38.06
CA ALA A 35 5.93 -15.74 37.68
C ALA A 35 6.02 -14.90 36.39
N GLY A 36 5.27 -15.32 35.36
CA GLY A 36 5.18 -14.55 34.12
C GLY A 36 4.72 -13.11 34.42
N PRO A 37 4.90 -12.17 33.46
CA PRO A 37 4.32 -10.85 33.57
C PRO A 37 2.85 -10.93 33.99
N PRO A 38 2.36 -10.06 34.89
CA PRO A 38 0.99 -10.14 35.39
C PRO A 38 0.00 -9.93 34.24
N ASN A 39 -1.02 -10.79 34.17
CA ASN A 39 -2.16 -10.58 33.27
C ASN A 39 -2.87 -9.27 33.65
N LEU A 40 -2.96 -8.35 32.68
CA LEU A 40 -3.53 -7.02 32.86
C LEU A 40 -5.07 -7.01 32.82
N LEU A 41 -5.70 -8.10 32.41
CA LEU A 41 -7.16 -8.21 32.30
C LEU A 41 -7.83 -8.54 33.63
N THR A 42 -8.98 -7.91 33.86
CA THR A 42 -9.86 -8.25 34.99
C THR A 42 -10.91 -9.28 34.54
N ASN A 43 -11.19 -10.25 35.41
CA ASN A 43 -12.22 -11.29 35.18
C ASN A 43 -12.03 -12.06 33.86
N ALA A 44 -10.80 -12.46 33.58
CA ALA A 44 -10.44 -12.95 32.24
C ALA A 44 -11.04 -14.32 31.86
N GLY A 45 -11.51 -15.10 32.84
CA GLY A 45 -12.25 -16.35 32.66
C GLY A 45 -13.76 -16.21 32.95
N PHE A 46 -14.33 -15.01 32.86
CA PHE A 46 -15.80 -14.79 32.94
C PHE A 46 -16.50 -15.18 34.26
N GLU A 47 -15.76 -15.50 35.31
CA GLU A 47 -16.31 -16.06 36.56
C GLU A 47 -17.22 -15.08 37.33
N THR A 48 -16.86 -13.80 37.32
CA THR A 48 -17.56 -12.74 38.03
C THR A 48 -18.74 -12.23 37.20
N ALA A 49 -19.96 -12.28 37.76
CA ALA A 49 -21.15 -11.73 37.10
C ALA A 49 -21.06 -10.21 36.94
N GLY A 50 -21.69 -9.68 35.89
CA GLY A 50 -21.84 -8.23 35.67
C GLY A 50 -22.78 -7.57 36.69
N ALA A 51 -23.13 -6.31 36.43
CA ALA A 51 -24.08 -5.60 37.28
C ALA A 51 -25.47 -6.27 37.23
N PRO A 52 -26.30 -6.13 38.28
CA PRO A 52 -27.64 -6.71 38.28
C PRO A 52 -28.46 -6.25 37.06
N GLY A 53 -28.85 -7.20 36.20
CA GLY A 53 -29.57 -6.94 34.96
C GLY A 53 -28.71 -7.02 33.69
N ASP A 54 -27.38 -7.04 33.81
CA ASP A 54 -26.48 -7.33 32.69
C ASP A 54 -26.47 -8.83 32.39
N ASP A 55 -26.46 -9.15 31.09
CA ASP A 55 -26.35 -10.52 30.59
C ASP A 55 -24.92 -10.91 30.19
N MET A 56 -23.94 -10.07 30.57
CA MET A 56 -22.52 -10.31 30.40
C MET A 56 -21.76 -10.36 31.74
N PRO A 57 -20.64 -11.09 31.82
CA PRO A 57 -19.73 -11.06 32.97
C PRO A 57 -19.11 -9.68 33.20
N SER A 58 -18.69 -9.40 34.44
CA SER A 58 -18.04 -8.12 34.79
C SER A 58 -16.83 -7.86 33.88
N CYS A 59 -16.69 -6.63 33.40
CA CYS A 59 -15.65 -6.20 32.45
C CYS A 59 -15.69 -6.84 31.06
N TRP A 60 -16.82 -7.43 30.68
CA TRP A 60 -17.07 -7.92 29.33
C TRP A 60 -18.35 -7.32 28.76
N GLU A 61 -18.35 -7.07 27.46
CA GLU A 61 -19.51 -6.58 26.74
C GLU A 61 -19.73 -7.33 25.44
N LYS A 62 -20.97 -7.30 24.95
CA LYS A 62 -21.30 -7.79 23.62
C LYS A 62 -20.88 -6.73 22.61
N SER A 63 -20.02 -7.09 21.69
CA SER A 63 -19.55 -6.19 20.64
C SER A 63 -19.67 -6.83 19.27
N GLY A 64 -19.70 -6.00 18.24
CA GLY A 64 -19.83 -6.38 16.83
C GLY A 64 -20.78 -5.48 16.06
N TRP A 65 -20.80 -5.63 14.74
CA TRP A 65 -21.60 -4.80 13.82
C TRP A 65 -22.21 -5.63 12.68
N GLY A 66 -23.01 -5.00 11.82
CA GLY A 66 -23.57 -5.64 10.63
C GLY A 66 -24.80 -6.53 10.87
N ASP A 67 -25.38 -7.00 9.76
CA ASP A 67 -26.60 -7.81 9.72
C ASP A 67 -26.29 -9.31 9.87
N ASN A 68 -26.62 -9.85 11.04
CA ASN A 68 -26.46 -11.26 11.37
C ASN A 68 -27.41 -11.66 12.51
N ASP A 69 -27.71 -12.96 12.58
CA ASP A 69 -28.50 -13.55 13.66
C ASP A 69 -27.53 -14.23 14.63
N PHE A 70 -27.56 -13.82 15.89
CA PHE A 70 -26.52 -14.21 16.86
C PHE A 70 -27.05 -14.41 18.28
N THR A 71 -26.27 -15.17 19.06
CA THR A 71 -26.50 -15.33 20.51
C THR A 71 -25.18 -15.26 21.28
N PHE A 72 -25.28 -14.78 22.51
CA PHE A 72 -24.23 -14.81 23.53
C PHE A 72 -24.74 -15.62 24.71
N ALA A 73 -23.93 -16.54 25.22
CA ALA A 73 -24.28 -17.33 26.38
C ALA A 73 -23.03 -17.66 27.21
N THR A 74 -23.11 -17.43 28.52
CA THR A 74 -22.17 -18.05 29.44
C THR A 74 -22.51 -19.53 29.59
N VAL A 75 -21.53 -20.40 29.38
CA VAL A 75 -21.69 -21.87 29.39
C VAL A 75 -20.81 -22.52 30.45
N ALA A 76 -21.21 -23.69 30.93
CA ALA A 76 -20.45 -24.46 31.92
C ALA A 76 -19.32 -25.32 31.31
N ASP A 77 -19.31 -25.47 29.98
CA ASP A 77 -18.18 -26.06 29.24
C ASP A 77 -17.07 -25.01 29.20
N ALA A 78 -16.25 -24.98 30.25
CA ALA A 78 -15.16 -24.03 30.48
C ALA A 78 -13.79 -24.74 30.41
N HIS A 79 -12.74 -24.00 30.05
CA HIS A 79 -11.37 -24.53 30.04
C HIS A 79 -10.83 -24.55 31.48
N SER A 80 -11.04 -23.46 32.21
CA SER A 80 -10.80 -23.37 33.64
C SER A 80 -12.02 -22.78 34.35
N GLY A 81 -12.06 -22.89 35.68
CA GLY A 81 -13.20 -22.37 36.44
C GLY A 81 -14.53 -23.08 36.15
N SER A 82 -15.60 -22.30 36.04
CA SER A 82 -16.98 -22.77 35.90
C SER A 82 -17.75 -22.12 34.75
N LYS A 83 -17.16 -21.11 34.10
CA LYS A 83 -17.82 -20.32 33.07
C LYS A 83 -16.89 -20.07 31.88
N ALA A 84 -17.44 -20.24 30.69
CA ALA A 84 -16.84 -19.74 29.45
C ALA A 84 -17.88 -18.95 28.67
N MET A 85 -17.43 -18.15 27.70
CA MET A 85 -18.32 -17.35 26.85
C MET A 85 -18.51 -18.01 25.49
N LYS A 86 -19.75 -18.31 25.11
CA LYS A 86 -20.11 -18.81 23.79
C LYS A 86 -20.80 -17.75 22.96
N VAL A 87 -20.25 -17.46 21.80
CA VAL A 87 -20.84 -16.63 20.74
C VAL A 87 -21.26 -17.54 19.59
N SER A 88 -22.49 -17.39 19.10
CA SER A 88 -23.00 -18.18 17.97
C SER A 88 -23.60 -17.26 16.91
N LEU A 89 -23.29 -17.50 15.64
CA LEU A 89 -23.91 -16.86 14.48
C LEU A 89 -24.62 -17.94 13.66
N THR A 90 -25.93 -17.79 13.45
CA THR A 90 -26.73 -18.74 12.66
C THR A 90 -27.02 -18.26 11.24
N ARG A 91 -26.93 -16.95 11.01
CA ARG A 91 -27.00 -16.30 9.70
C ARG A 91 -26.07 -15.11 9.70
N ARG A 92 -25.40 -14.85 8.57
CA ARG A 92 -24.60 -13.65 8.38
C ARG A 92 -24.78 -13.11 6.97
N LEU A 93 -25.09 -11.83 6.88
CA LEU A 93 -24.96 -11.03 5.66
C LEU A 93 -23.69 -10.17 5.73
N SER A 94 -23.46 -9.48 6.85
CA SER A 94 -22.27 -8.65 7.08
C SER A 94 -21.84 -8.61 8.54
N GLY A 95 -20.64 -8.06 8.79
CA GLY A 95 -20.12 -7.79 10.14
C GLY A 95 -19.67 -9.01 10.95
N ASP A 96 -19.68 -8.90 12.27
CA ASP A 96 -19.11 -9.88 13.20
C ASP A 96 -19.76 -9.81 14.59
N ARG A 97 -19.43 -10.76 15.49
CA ARG A 97 -19.74 -10.67 16.93
C ARG A 97 -18.59 -11.17 17.77
N LYS A 98 -18.37 -10.54 18.93
CA LYS A 98 -17.32 -10.90 19.89
C LYS A 98 -17.73 -10.56 21.32
N ALA A 99 -17.21 -11.31 22.27
CA ALA A 99 -17.13 -10.85 23.65
C ALA A 99 -15.88 -9.98 23.76
N LEU A 100 -16.07 -8.71 24.10
CA LEU A 100 -15.00 -7.71 24.16
C LEU A 100 -14.76 -7.28 25.60
N VAL A 101 -13.51 -7.04 25.98
CA VAL A 101 -13.22 -6.40 27.27
C VAL A 101 -13.83 -5.00 27.24
N THR A 102 -14.64 -4.66 28.24
CA THR A 102 -15.45 -3.43 28.20
C THR A 102 -14.60 -2.18 27.98
N GLU A 103 -15.01 -1.36 27.01
CA GLU A 103 -14.35 -0.12 26.57
C GLU A 103 -14.44 1.04 27.59
N ASN A 104 -13.95 0.83 28.81
CA ASN A 104 -13.94 1.84 29.87
C ASN A 104 -12.63 1.86 30.67
N THR A 105 -12.47 2.89 31.52
CA THR A 105 -11.24 3.11 32.29
C THR A 105 -10.92 2.04 33.32
N THR A 106 -11.93 1.31 33.80
CA THR A 106 -11.81 0.30 34.85
C THR A 106 -11.42 -1.06 34.30
N CYS A 107 -11.95 -1.42 33.13
CA CYS A 107 -11.81 -2.75 32.55
C CYS A 107 -10.71 -2.81 31.48
N ALA A 108 -10.56 -1.76 30.67
CA ALA A 108 -9.54 -1.73 29.62
C ALA A 108 -8.15 -1.38 30.18
N PRO A 109 -7.15 -2.26 29.99
CA PRO A 109 -5.78 -2.04 30.47
C PRO A 109 -5.14 -0.78 29.91
N THR A 110 -4.33 -0.14 30.73
CA THR A 110 -3.45 0.95 30.30
C THR A 110 -2.22 0.38 29.59
N VAL A 111 -1.82 1.00 28.50
CA VAL A 111 -0.64 0.61 27.71
C VAL A 111 0.32 1.77 27.49
N VAL A 112 1.55 1.45 27.08
CA VAL A 112 2.59 2.44 26.80
C VAL A 112 2.89 2.47 25.29
N PRO A 113 2.81 3.63 24.62
CA PRO A 113 3.24 3.78 23.23
C PRO A 113 4.65 3.22 22.99
N GLY A 114 4.81 2.50 21.88
CA GLY A 114 6.06 1.83 21.51
C GLY A 114 6.32 0.48 22.20
N LYS A 115 5.55 0.10 23.23
CA LYS A 115 5.59 -1.26 23.80
C LYS A 115 4.73 -2.23 23.00
N GLN A 116 4.93 -3.52 23.25
CA GLN A 116 4.14 -4.61 22.68
C GLN A 116 3.56 -5.45 23.82
N TYR A 117 2.45 -6.13 23.54
CA TYR A 117 1.74 -6.97 24.50
C TYR A 117 1.44 -8.33 23.87
N ASP A 118 1.58 -9.40 24.65
CA ASP A 118 1.15 -10.74 24.26
C ASP A 118 -0.31 -10.95 24.68
N LEU A 119 -1.15 -11.33 23.71
CA LEU A 119 -2.57 -11.62 23.88
C LEU A 119 -2.72 -13.13 23.81
N SER A 120 -3.43 -13.74 24.75
CA SER A 120 -3.78 -15.16 24.64
C SER A 120 -5.17 -15.47 25.16
N ALA A 121 -5.80 -16.50 24.63
CA ALA A 121 -7.09 -17.02 25.11
C ALA A 121 -7.19 -18.51 24.78
N TRP A 122 -8.00 -19.22 25.56
CA TRP A 122 -8.41 -20.58 25.24
C TRP A 122 -9.73 -20.53 24.46
N TYR A 123 -9.85 -21.39 23.45
CA TYR A 123 -11.03 -21.39 22.58
C TYR A 123 -11.40 -22.77 22.02
N LYS A 124 -12.66 -22.88 21.60
CA LYS A 124 -13.24 -23.93 20.76
C LYS A 124 -14.00 -23.25 19.62
N SER A 125 -13.75 -23.65 18.38
CA SER A 125 -14.49 -23.12 17.23
C SER A 125 -14.88 -24.24 16.27
N ASN A 126 -16.08 -24.15 15.69
CA ASN A 126 -16.52 -25.01 14.58
C ASN A 126 -16.50 -24.30 13.22
N THR A 127 -16.04 -23.05 13.17
CA THR A 127 -15.90 -22.25 11.96
C THR A 127 -14.48 -21.71 11.83
N PRO A 128 -13.89 -21.66 10.62
CA PRO A 128 -12.60 -21.02 10.40
C PRO A 128 -12.68 -19.49 10.45
N ASP A 129 -13.89 -18.93 10.47
CA ASP A 129 -14.15 -17.49 10.39
C ASP A 129 -14.06 -16.82 11.77
N VAL A 130 -12.88 -16.96 12.40
CA VAL A 130 -12.55 -16.38 13.71
C VAL A 130 -11.32 -15.50 13.60
N SER A 131 -11.32 -14.33 14.25
CA SER A 131 -10.14 -13.45 14.35
C SER A 131 -9.89 -12.99 15.78
N VAL A 132 -8.62 -12.73 16.13
CA VAL A 132 -8.22 -11.98 17.32
C VAL A 132 -8.22 -10.50 16.95
N THR A 133 -9.22 -9.77 17.42
CA THR A 133 -9.42 -8.35 17.08
C THR A 133 -9.04 -7.45 18.23
N VAL A 134 -8.26 -6.41 17.94
CA VAL A 134 -7.81 -5.42 18.92
C VAL A 134 -8.35 -4.04 18.57
N PHE A 135 -8.74 -3.32 19.61
CA PHE A 135 -9.15 -1.93 19.56
C PHE A 135 -8.23 -1.12 20.46
N ARG A 136 -8.01 0.14 20.09
CA ARG A 136 -7.18 1.07 20.85
C ARG A 136 -8.01 2.28 21.24
N HIS A 137 -7.74 2.84 22.40
CA HIS A 137 -8.25 4.15 22.79
C HIS A 137 -7.21 5.20 22.40
N ASP A 138 -7.55 6.00 21.40
CA ASP A 138 -6.80 7.19 21.05
C ASP A 138 -7.21 8.33 22.00
N THR A 139 -6.25 8.93 22.66
CA THR A 139 -6.48 10.02 23.63
C THR A 139 -7.20 11.24 23.05
N THR A 140 -7.26 11.36 21.73
CA THR A 140 -8.00 12.41 21.03
C THR A 140 -9.28 11.88 20.38
N ALA A 141 -9.20 10.75 19.67
CA ALA A 141 -10.30 10.23 18.86
C ALA A 141 -11.21 9.21 19.56
N GLY A 142 -10.87 8.78 20.78
CA GLY A 142 -11.59 7.76 21.53
C GLY A 142 -11.31 6.34 21.04
N TRP A 143 -12.24 5.41 21.26
CA TRP A 143 -12.09 4.01 20.87
C TRP A 143 -12.17 3.82 19.36
N GLN A 144 -11.21 3.07 18.82
CA GLN A 144 -11.10 2.79 17.40
C GLN A 144 -10.69 1.34 17.18
N TYR A 145 -11.22 0.74 16.12
CA TYR A 145 -10.64 -0.50 15.57
C TYR A 145 -9.17 -0.26 15.26
N TRP A 146 -8.30 -1.12 15.80
CA TRP A 146 -6.87 -1.03 15.53
C TRP A 146 -6.49 -2.00 14.41
N THR A 147 -6.59 -3.30 14.67
CA THR A 147 -6.26 -4.34 13.68
C THR A 147 -6.79 -5.71 14.14
N ASP A 148 -6.93 -6.63 13.21
CA ASP A 148 -6.93 -8.07 13.48
C ASP A 148 -5.49 -8.59 13.50
N LEU A 149 -5.18 -9.49 14.43
CA LEU A 149 -3.82 -10.00 14.66
C LEU A 149 -3.62 -11.42 14.14
N GLN A 150 -4.63 -12.26 14.23
CA GLN A 150 -4.53 -13.69 13.92
C GLN A 150 -5.90 -14.26 13.60
N ASN A 151 -5.95 -15.27 12.73
CA ASN A 151 -7.13 -16.10 12.49
C ASN A 151 -6.89 -17.52 13.06
N PRO A 152 -7.37 -17.82 14.28
CA PRO A 152 -7.13 -19.12 14.89
C PRO A 152 -7.85 -20.24 14.12
N PRO A 153 -7.24 -21.44 13.97
CA PRO A 153 -7.85 -22.56 13.24
C PRO A 153 -9.10 -23.11 13.94
N VAL A 154 -9.89 -23.90 13.20
CA VAL A 154 -11.01 -24.67 13.78
C VAL A 154 -10.48 -25.63 14.85
N SER A 155 -11.15 -25.68 16.01
CA SER A 155 -10.80 -26.60 17.09
C SER A 155 -12.04 -27.15 17.79
N ALA A 156 -12.22 -28.46 17.72
CA ALA A 156 -13.30 -29.16 18.42
C ALA A 156 -13.08 -29.27 19.94
N GLY A 157 -11.82 -29.24 20.39
CA GLY A 157 -11.41 -29.22 21.79
C GLY A 157 -10.82 -27.87 22.19
N TRP A 158 -10.55 -27.69 23.48
CA TRP A 158 -9.88 -26.47 23.95
C TRP A 158 -8.48 -26.36 23.36
N ALA A 159 -8.24 -25.27 22.63
CA ALA A 159 -6.95 -24.89 22.10
C ALA A 159 -6.57 -23.52 22.65
N ARG A 160 -5.27 -23.23 22.78
CA ARG A 160 -4.77 -21.90 23.16
C ARG A 160 -4.35 -21.16 21.90
N THR A 161 -4.81 -19.92 21.78
CA THR A 161 -4.28 -18.95 20.80
C THR A 161 -3.41 -17.94 21.54
N GLU A 162 -2.33 -17.50 20.91
CA GLU A 162 -1.44 -16.47 21.44
C GLU A 162 -0.88 -15.64 20.29
N VAL A 163 -0.88 -14.32 20.42
CA VAL A 163 -0.36 -13.39 19.40
C VAL A 163 0.11 -12.09 20.03
N ARG A 164 1.20 -11.55 19.51
CA ARG A 164 1.77 -10.27 19.96
C ARG A 164 1.21 -9.11 19.17
N THR A 165 0.91 -8.01 19.85
CA THR A 165 0.53 -6.76 19.18
C THR A 165 1.70 -6.19 18.36
N PRO A 166 1.41 -5.39 17.32
CA PRO A 166 2.34 -4.38 16.85
C PRO A 166 2.73 -3.45 18.01
N ALA A 167 3.78 -2.64 17.79
CA ALA A 167 4.12 -1.60 18.75
C ALA A 167 2.94 -0.63 18.92
N VAL A 168 2.55 -0.33 20.16
CA VAL A 168 1.41 0.54 20.46
C VAL A 168 1.62 1.91 19.81
N PRO A 169 0.66 2.42 19.00
CA PRO A 169 0.82 3.68 18.29
C PRO A 169 0.88 4.87 19.26
N PRO A 170 1.60 5.96 18.93
CA PRO A 170 1.53 7.20 19.69
C PRO A 170 0.10 7.72 19.85
N GLY A 171 -0.16 8.40 20.96
CA GLY A 171 -1.50 8.88 21.32
C GLY A 171 -2.43 7.81 21.89
N THR A 172 -1.99 6.54 21.98
CA THR A 172 -2.76 5.44 22.57
C THR A 172 -2.45 5.28 24.06
N ASP A 173 -3.47 5.27 24.91
CA ASP A 173 -3.33 5.04 26.36
C ASP A 173 -3.94 3.72 26.83
N LYS A 174 -4.87 3.12 26.07
CA LYS A 174 -5.51 1.84 26.41
C LYS A 174 -5.72 0.95 25.20
N ILE A 175 -5.80 -0.35 25.44
CA ILE A 175 -6.26 -1.33 24.44
C ILE A 175 -7.33 -2.24 25.03
N THR A 176 -8.23 -2.70 24.17
CA THR A 176 -9.16 -3.80 24.45
C THR A 176 -9.09 -4.81 23.32
N TRP A 177 -9.45 -6.06 23.58
CA TRP A 177 -9.47 -7.08 22.54
C TRP A 177 -10.48 -8.17 22.84
N GLY A 178 -10.85 -8.89 21.78
CA GLY A 178 -11.77 -10.01 21.83
C GLY A 178 -11.53 -10.95 20.66
N MET A 179 -12.17 -12.13 20.70
CA MET A 179 -12.15 -13.05 19.57
C MET A 179 -13.46 -12.93 18.80
N SER A 180 -13.38 -12.47 17.56
CA SER A 180 -14.52 -12.20 16.69
C SER A 180 -14.91 -13.43 15.90
N VAL A 181 -16.20 -13.72 15.82
CA VAL A 181 -16.79 -14.66 14.86
C VAL A 181 -17.42 -13.86 13.73
N TYR A 182 -16.95 -14.09 12.51
CA TYR A 182 -17.43 -13.39 11.31
C TYR A 182 -17.91 -14.37 10.22
N GLY A 183 -18.24 -15.60 10.60
CA GLY A 183 -18.91 -16.57 9.75
C GLY A 183 -19.99 -17.35 10.50
N VAL A 184 -20.80 -18.11 9.78
CA VAL A 184 -21.84 -18.96 10.41
C VAL A 184 -21.14 -20.06 11.20
N GLY A 185 -21.42 -20.13 12.51
CA GLY A 185 -20.72 -21.04 13.41
C GLY A 185 -20.79 -20.59 14.86
N THR A 186 -19.97 -21.22 15.70
CA THR A 186 -19.90 -20.97 17.13
C THR A 186 -18.45 -20.90 17.59
N LEU A 187 -18.17 -19.98 18.49
CA LEU A 187 -16.92 -19.84 19.20
C LEU A 187 -17.21 -19.83 20.70
N THR A 188 -16.55 -20.73 21.45
CA THR A 188 -16.52 -20.67 22.91
C THR A 188 -15.12 -20.26 23.33
N THR A 189 -15.00 -19.24 24.18
CA THR A 189 -13.70 -18.73 24.67
C THR A 189 -13.64 -18.67 26.19
N ASP A 190 -12.41 -18.71 26.71
CA ASP A 190 -12.12 -18.68 28.13
C ASP A 190 -10.67 -18.19 28.39
N ASP A 191 -10.36 -17.86 29.64
CA ASP A 191 -9.00 -17.60 30.13
C ASP A 191 -8.19 -16.61 29.27
N TYR A 192 -8.73 -15.40 29.07
CA TYR A 192 -8.02 -14.36 28.32
C TYR A 192 -6.79 -13.84 29.08
N ALA A 193 -5.79 -13.38 28.36
CA ALA A 193 -4.64 -12.69 28.92
C ALA A 193 -4.15 -11.54 28.06
N LEU A 194 -3.67 -10.49 28.72
CA LEU A 194 -2.91 -9.41 28.12
C LEU A 194 -1.68 -9.16 28.98
N GLU A 195 -0.49 -9.37 28.44
CA GLU A 195 0.77 -9.30 29.20
C GLU A 195 1.76 -8.38 28.49
N GLU A 196 2.42 -7.46 29.22
CA GLU A 196 3.47 -6.62 28.62
C GLU A 196 4.71 -7.46 28.31
N VAL A 197 5.25 -7.31 27.09
CA VAL A 197 6.46 -8.00 26.67
C VAL A 197 7.67 -7.45 27.44
N GLY A 198 8.24 -8.28 28.31
CA GLY A 198 9.37 -7.94 29.15
C GLY A 198 10.72 -8.05 28.44
N ALA A 199 11.16 -7.00 27.74
CA ALA A 199 12.58 -6.70 27.50
C ALA A 199 12.76 -5.29 26.92
N ALA A 200 13.66 -4.50 27.50
CA ALA A 200 14.23 -3.36 26.77
C ALA A 200 15.22 -3.92 25.73
N PRO A 201 15.27 -3.37 24.49
CA PRO A 201 16.29 -3.74 23.52
C PRO A 201 17.69 -3.65 24.15
N PRO A 202 18.57 -4.67 24.01
CA PRO A 202 19.98 -4.48 24.34
C PRO A 202 20.51 -3.31 23.50
N GLN A 203 21.21 -2.35 24.13
CA GLN A 203 21.63 -1.12 23.44
C GLN A 203 22.37 -1.47 22.13
N PRO A 204 22.01 -0.86 21.00
CA PRO A 204 22.64 -1.19 19.72
C PRO A 204 24.13 -0.83 19.80
N GLY A 205 24.99 -1.84 19.61
CA GLY A 205 26.42 -1.62 19.47
C GLY A 205 26.70 -0.97 18.11
N CYS A 206 27.19 0.26 18.10
CA CYS A 206 27.61 0.92 16.87
C CYS A 206 28.82 0.20 16.25
N THR A 207 28.66 -0.33 15.04
CA THR A 207 29.71 -1.03 14.27
C THR A 207 30.40 -0.14 13.24
N GLY A 208 29.86 1.07 13.00
CA GLY A 208 30.45 2.11 12.15
C GLY A 208 31.03 3.28 12.96
N THR A 209 31.18 4.43 12.31
CA THR A 209 31.42 5.71 13.01
C THR A 209 30.15 6.17 13.71
N ALA A 210 30.27 7.05 14.71
CA ALA A 210 29.11 7.64 15.39
C ALA A 210 28.12 8.30 14.40
N GLU A 211 28.64 8.95 13.36
CA GLU A 211 27.83 9.56 12.30
C GLU A 211 27.11 8.51 11.46
N GLN A 212 27.76 7.42 11.07
CA GLN A 212 27.13 6.31 10.33
C GLN A 212 26.00 5.66 11.14
N CYS A 213 26.23 5.40 12.43
CA CYS A 213 25.22 4.83 13.31
C CYS A 213 24.05 5.79 13.59
N ALA A 214 24.28 7.10 13.47
CA ALA A 214 23.24 8.11 13.63
C ALA A 214 22.47 8.38 12.33
N LYS A 215 23.15 8.39 11.17
CA LYS A 215 22.63 8.97 9.93
C LYS A 215 22.84 8.13 8.66
N GLY A 216 23.55 7.00 8.74
CA GLY A 216 23.89 6.19 7.56
C GLY A 216 25.01 6.82 6.72
N LYS A 217 25.18 6.34 5.49
CA LYS A 217 26.22 6.82 4.55
C LYS A 217 25.82 6.59 3.10
N TRP A 218 26.17 7.54 2.22
CA TRP A 218 26.13 7.37 0.76
C TRP A 218 27.46 6.90 0.18
N GLU A 219 27.38 6.14 -0.89
CA GLU A 219 28.50 5.75 -1.75
C GLU A 219 28.07 5.84 -3.22
N VAL A 220 28.85 6.52 -4.05
CA VAL A 220 28.68 6.48 -5.51
C VAL A 220 29.49 5.30 -6.02
N ILE A 221 28.82 4.31 -6.59
CA ILE A 221 29.52 3.12 -7.09
C ILE A 221 30.29 3.46 -8.37
N PRO A 222 31.43 2.80 -8.65
CA PRO A 222 32.22 3.08 -9.86
C PRO A 222 31.48 2.74 -11.16
N ALA A 223 30.64 1.70 -11.14
CA ALA A 223 29.87 1.25 -12.28
C ALA A 223 28.80 2.29 -12.65
N LYS A 224 28.74 2.65 -13.93
CA LYS A 224 27.71 3.56 -14.46
C LYS A 224 26.54 2.74 -14.97
N ASN A 225 25.34 3.30 -14.82
CA ASN A 225 24.18 2.81 -15.51
C ASN A 225 24.40 2.95 -17.04
N PRO A 226 24.35 1.86 -17.82
CA PRO A 226 24.66 1.92 -19.25
C PRO A 226 23.53 2.53 -20.10
N VAL A 227 22.37 2.81 -19.49
CA VAL A 227 21.19 3.38 -20.17
C VAL A 227 20.68 4.61 -19.43
N ARG A 228 19.98 5.49 -20.13
CA ARG A 228 19.33 6.68 -19.56
C ARG A 228 18.01 6.31 -18.87
N SER A 229 18.07 5.47 -17.83
CA SER A 229 16.85 4.86 -17.25
C SER A 229 16.03 5.82 -16.40
N MET A 230 14.75 6.00 -16.78
CA MET A 230 13.76 6.76 -15.99
C MET A 230 12.90 5.88 -15.09
N HIS A 231 12.87 4.58 -15.35
CA HIS A 231 12.05 3.63 -14.62
C HIS A 231 12.95 2.63 -13.94
N ALA A 232 12.65 2.29 -12.70
CA ALA A 232 13.36 1.28 -11.94
C ALA A 232 12.38 0.32 -11.26
N VAL A 233 12.57 -0.98 -11.48
CA VAL A 233 11.72 -2.03 -10.91
C VAL A 233 12.60 -3.06 -10.21
N VAL A 234 12.41 -3.25 -8.90
CA VAL A 234 13.10 -4.29 -8.13
C VAL A 234 12.44 -5.63 -8.43
N LEU A 235 13.18 -6.58 -8.98
CA LEU A 235 12.66 -7.86 -9.44
C LEU A 235 12.69 -8.91 -8.32
N LYS A 236 11.78 -9.88 -8.36
CA LYS A 236 11.69 -10.98 -7.38
C LYS A 236 12.95 -11.83 -7.19
N ASN A 237 13.91 -11.74 -8.10
CA ASN A 237 15.20 -12.43 -8.01
C ASN A 237 16.30 -11.53 -7.39
N GLY A 238 15.93 -10.36 -6.87
CA GLY A 238 16.82 -9.38 -6.26
C GLY A 238 17.58 -8.48 -7.23
N LYS A 239 17.43 -8.67 -8.55
CA LYS A 239 17.96 -7.77 -9.57
C LYS A 239 17.08 -6.54 -9.74
N VAL A 240 17.54 -5.55 -10.49
CA VAL A 240 16.79 -4.34 -10.80
C VAL A 240 16.68 -4.16 -12.31
N LEU A 241 15.46 -4.06 -12.83
CA LEU A 241 15.20 -3.65 -14.21
C LEU A 241 15.21 -2.12 -14.29
N LEU A 242 15.99 -1.59 -15.21
CA LEU A 242 16.17 -0.17 -15.49
C LEU A 242 15.72 0.11 -16.93
N ILE A 243 14.57 0.75 -17.11
CA ILE A 243 13.97 0.98 -18.44
C ILE A 243 14.28 2.40 -18.89
N ALA A 244 14.82 2.53 -20.11
CA ALA A 244 15.05 3.82 -20.75
C ALA A 244 14.17 4.04 -21.98
N GLY A 245 13.97 2.99 -22.80
CA GLY A 245 13.44 3.17 -24.15
C GLY A 245 14.47 3.94 -24.99
N SER A 246 14.06 5.05 -25.59
CA SER A 246 14.95 6.03 -26.22
C SER A 246 15.72 6.85 -25.20
N GLY A 247 15.28 6.89 -23.94
CA GLY A 247 15.96 7.62 -22.88
C GLY A 247 15.82 9.14 -23.00
N ASN A 248 14.68 9.64 -23.50
CA ASN A 248 14.47 11.07 -23.79
C ASN A 248 15.57 11.62 -24.72
N ASP A 249 15.81 10.89 -25.80
CA ASP A 249 16.81 11.17 -26.82
C ASP A 249 16.18 10.98 -28.21
N ILE A 250 15.95 12.09 -28.90
CA ILE A 250 15.32 12.11 -30.22
C ILE A 250 16.19 11.38 -31.26
N ALA A 251 17.52 11.39 -31.11
CA ALA A 251 18.39 10.69 -32.04
C ALA A 251 18.27 9.17 -31.87
N GLN A 252 18.20 8.66 -30.64
CA GLN A 252 17.96 7.23 -30.38
C GLN A 252 16.57 6.81 -30.84
N PHE A 253 15.56 7.67 -30.66
CA PHE A 253 14.21 7.43 -31.15
C PHE A 253 14.16 7.30 -32.68
N ASN A 254 14.75 8.26 -33.40
CA ASN A 254 14.81 8.21 -34.86
C ASN A 254 15.62 7.02 -35.39
N ALA A 255 16.61 6.56 -34.62
CA ALA A 255 17.38 5.36 -34.93
C ALA A 255 16.65 4.04 -34.58
N GLY A 256 15.48 4.10 -33.94
CA GLY A 256 14.76 2.90 -33.46
C GLY A 256 15.55 2.10 -32.42
N THR A 257 16.46 2.75 -31.69
CA THR A 257 17.37 2.08 -30.74
C THR A 257 16.83 2.28 -29.33
N PHE A 258 16.12 1.26 -28.83
CA PHE A 258 15.51 1.29 -27.51
C PHE A 258 16.17 0.27 -26.58
N THR A 259 16.52 0.72 -25.37
CA THR A 259 17.30 -0.10 -24.43
C THR A 259 16.75 -0.07 -23.02
N SER A 260 17.00 -1.16 -22.31
CA SER A 260 16.86 -1.29 -20.87
C SER A 260 18.15 -1.93 -20.34
N ALA A 261 18.34 -1.93 -19.02
CA ALA A 261 19.42 -2.65 -18.38
C ALA A 261 18.89 -3.45 -17.19
N VAL A 262 19.55 -4.56 -16.89
CA VAL A 262 19.36 -5.32 -15.65
C VAL A 262 20.60 -5.14 -14.79
N TYR A 263 20.42 -4.60 -13.59
CA TYR A 263 21.47 -4.49 -12.57
C TYR A 263 21.39 -5.66 -11.59
N ASP A 264 22.53 -6.26 -11.29
CA ASP A 264 22.67 -7.32 -10.28
C ASP A 264 23.40 -6.77 -9.03
N PRO A 265 22.68 -6.48 -7.93
CA PRO A 265 23.30 -5.96 -6.71
C PRO A 265 24.31 -6.92 -6.06
N ALA A 266 24.25 -8.23 -6.35
CA ALA A 266 25.14 -9.21 -5.71
C ALA A 266 26.60 -9.08 -6.17
N ASN A 267 26.81 -8.66 -7.42
CA ASN A 267 28.14 -8.48 -8.02
C ASN A 267 28.37 -7.07 -8.59
N GLY A 268 27.36 -6.21 -8.59
CA GLY A 268 27.44 -4.84 -9.07
C GLY A 268 27.48 -4.70 -10.60
N SER A 269 27.09 -5.73 -11.35
CA SER A 269 27.15 -5.71 -12.82
C SER A 269 25.86 -5.21 -13.48
N PHE A 270 25.99 -4.69 -14.70
CA PHE A 270 24.88 -4.30 -15.56
C PHE A 270 24.87 -5.13 -16.84
N LYS A 271 23.68 -5.51 -17.30
CA LYS A 271 23.46 -6.12 -18.61
C LYS A 271 22.44 -5.29 -19.38
N THR A 272 22.89 -4.65 -20.47
CA THR A 272 21.97 -3.98 -21.41
C THR A 272 21.18 -5.02 -22.18
N ILE A 273 19.88 -4.79 -22.33
CA ILE A 273 18.94 -5.65 -23.05
C ILE A 273 18.15 -4.83 -24.09
N PRO A 274 17.77 -5.44 -25.23
CA PRO A 274 16.92 -4.78 -26.22
C PRO A 274 15.53 -4.50 -25.65
N THR A 275 14.97 -3.34 -25.99
CA THR A 275 13.58 -2.97 -25.66
C THR A 275 12.77 -2.91 -26.96
N PRO A 276 11.60 -3.58 -27.05
CA PRO A 276 10.93 -3.81 -28.33
C PRO A 276 10.26 -2.55 -28.92
N VAL A 277 9.89 -1.60 -28.06
CA VAL A 277 9.29 -0.31 -28.42
C VAL A 277 9.91 0.78 -27.54
N ASP A 278 9.62 2.05 -27.83
CA ASP A 278 10.07 3.14 -26.98
C ASP A 278 9.25 3.17 -25.67
N MET A 279 9.73 2.47 -24.65
CA MET A 279 9.14 2.45 -23.31
C MET A 279 9.47 3.69 -22.47
N PHE A 280 10.10 4.72 -23.05
CA PHE A 280 10.15 6.05 -22.44
C PHE A 280 8.72 6.48 -22.11
N CYS A 281 8.47 6.85 -20.84
CA CYS A 281 7.15 7.30 -20.38
C CYS A 281 6.06 6.23 -20.30
N SER A 282 6.47 4.96 -20.20
CA SER A 282 5.54 3.84 -20.01
C SER A 282 5.03 3.74 -18.56
N GLY A 283 3.85 3.15 -18.39
CA GLY A 283 3.37 2.68 -17.08
C GLY A 283 3.92 1.28 -16.80
N HIS A 284 4.09 0.93 -15.53
CA HIS A 284 4.55 -0.41 -15.17
C HIS A 284 4.09 -0.85 -13.78
N VAL A 285 3.89 -2.16 -13.62
CA VAL A 285 3.56 -2.77 -12.33
C VAL A 285 4.02 -4.24 -12.31
N GLN A 286 4.40 -4.73 -11.13
CA GLN A 286 4.66 -6.16 -10.93
C GLN A 286 3.36 -6.94 -10.81
N LEU A 287 3.22 -7.97 -11.65
CA LEU A 287 2.12 -8.92 -11.64
C LEU A 287 2.28 -9.92 -10.48
N SER A 288 1.23 -10.68 -10.22
CA SER A 288 1.21 -11.68 -9.15
C SER A 288 2.35 -12.69 -9.26
N ASP A 289 2.72 -13.15 -10.45
CA ASP A 289 3.81 -14.11 -10.66
C ASP A 289 5.24 -13.51 -10.59
N GLY A 290 5.33 -12.19 -10.42
CA GLY A 290 6.56 -11.41 -10.32
C GLY A 290 7.18 -11.01 -11.67
N ARG A 291 6.50 -11.26 -12.78
CA ARG A 291 6.81 -10.60 -14.06
C ARG A 291 6.36 -9.13 -14.01
N VAL A 292 6.97 -8.28 -14.83
CA VAL A 292 6.64 -6.84 -14.87
C VAL A 292 5.78 -6.58 -16.10
N LEU A 293 4.54 -6.13 -15.89
CA LEU A 293 3.73 -5.58 -16.96
C LEU A 293 4.21 -4.16 -17.24
N VAL A 294 4.58 -3.88 -18.49
CA VAL A 294 4.98 -2.57 -18.98
C VAL A 294 4.04 -2.18 -20.12
N MET A 295 3.39 -1.04 -20.00
CA MET A 295 2.30 -0.61 -20.87
C MET A 295 2.57 0.77 -21.44
N SER A 296 2.22 0.92 -22.71
CA SER A 296 2.40 2.14 -23.47
C SER A 296 3.88 2.57 -23.52
N GLY A 297 4.14 3.87 -23.52
CA GLY A 297 5.40 4.52 -23.83
C GLY A 297 5.19 5.62 -24.86
N ASN A 298 6.23 5.87 -25.64
CA ASN A 298 6.31 7.01 -26.52
C ASN A 298 6.18 6.59 -27.99
N LYS A 299 5.12 7.05 -28.65
CA LYS A 299 4.86 6.85 -30.08
C LYS A 299 5.54 7.92 -30.93
N GLY A 300 5.74 9.12 -30.38
CA GLY A 300 6.26 10.26 -31.11
C GLY A 300 6.60 11.43 -30.20
N TYR A 301 7.71 12.09 -30.52
CA TYR A 301 8.13 13.33 -29.87
C TYR A 301 7.37 14.54 -30.43
N PRO A 302 7.30 15.65 -29.67
CA PRO A 302 6.67 16.87 -30.13
C PRO A 302 7.24 17.37 -31.46
N SER A 303 6.38 17.89 -32.33
CA SER A 303 6.81 18.52 -33.57
C SER A 303 7.50 19.86 -33.29
N ALA A 304 8.47 20.22 -34.13
CA ALA A 304 9.22 21.48 -33.96
C ALA A 304 8.33 22.73 -34.06
N ASP A 305 7.17 22.63 -34.72
CA ASP A 305 6.18 23.72 -34.83
C ASP A 305 5.15 23.72 -33.68
N GLY A 306 5.28 22.81 -32.71
CA GLY A 306 4.44 22.74 -31.52
C GLY A 306 3.01 22.28 -31.76
N LYS A 307 2.64 21.88 -32.99
CA LYS A 307 1.28 21.45 -33.31
C LYS A 307 0.95 20.04 -32.81
N ILE A 308 1.98 19.19 -32.68
CA ILE A 308 1.86 17.83 -32.18
C ILE A 308 2.71 17.76 -30.91
N GLY A 309 2.10 17.30 -29.82
CA GLY A 309 2.79 17.06 -28.55
C GLY A 309 3.42 15.67 -28.50
N TYR A 310 3.70 15.18 -27.29
CA TYR A 310 4.04 13.77 -27.11
C TYR A 310 2.84 12.89 -27.47
N GLN A 311 3.09 11.70 -28.02
CA GLN A 311 2.06 10.76 -28.43
C GLN A 311 2.23 9.42 -27.69
N GLY A 312 1.15 8.88 -27.14
CA GLY A 312 1.18 7.59 -26.42
C GLY A 312 1.18 6.37 -27.34
N LEU A 313 1.80 5.28 -26.89
CA LEU A 313 1.67 3.95 -27.50
C LEU A 313 0.47 3.19 -26.94
N LYS A 314 -0.06 2.22 -27.68
CA LYS A 314 -1.04 1.25 -27.16
C LYS A 314 -0.40 -0.10 -26.84
N ASP A 315 0.89 -0.26 -27.12
CA ASP A 315 1.58 -1.52 -26.98
C ASP A 315 1.74 -1.89 -25.50
N SER A 316 1.73 -3.19 -25.22
CA SER A 316 1.94 -3.71 -23.87
C SER A 316 2.79 -4.97 -23.92
N TYR A 317 3.67 -5.10 -22.93
CA TYR A 317 4.67 -6.14 -22.83
C TYR A 317 4.76 -6.64 -21.39
N VAL A 318 5.19 -7.88 -21.24
CA VAL A 318 5.58 -8.45 -19.96
C VAL A 318 7.06 -8.76 -20.00
N PHE A 319 7.81 -8.20 -19.04
CA PHE A 319 9.20 -8.56 -18.80
C PHE A 319 9.28 -9.75 -17.85
N ASP A 320 9.97 -10.80 -18.28
CA ASP A 320 10.24 -11.97 -17.46
C ASP A 320 11.63 -11.87 -16.81
N PRO A 321 11.74 -11.78 -15.47
CA PRO A 321 13.03 -11.68 -14.78
C PRO A 321 13.90 -12.94 -14.88
N ALA A 322 13.34 -14.10 -15.26
CA ALA A 322 14.10 -15.34 -15.41
C ALA A 322 14.86 -15.36 -16.75
N THR A 323 14.21 -14.92 -17.83
CA THR A 323 14.79 -14.87 -19.18
C THR A 323 15.41 -13.52 -19.52
N GLU A 324 15.10 -12.48 -18.73
CA GLU A 324 15.47 -11.09 -18.96
C GLU A 324 15.03 -10.58 -20.34
N ALA A 325 13.81 -10.95 -20.74
CA ALA A 325 13.23 -10.65 -22.05
C ALA A 325 11.80 -10.12 -21.95
N TYR A 326 11.43 -9.30 -22.93
CA TYR A 326 10.08 -8.77 -23.10
C TYR A 326 9.26 -9.66 -24.05
N THR A 327 8.04 -10.00 -23.66
CA THR A 327 7.06 -10.67 -24.52
C THR A 327 5.84 -9.77 -24.69
N LYS A 328 5.39 -9.56 -25.93
CA LYS A 328 4.22 -8.72 -26.22
C LYS A 328 2.94 -9.39 -25.69
N THR A 329 2.05 -8.61 -25.10
CA THR A 329 0.66 -9.02 -24.80
C THR A 329 -0.27 -8.58 -25.94
N ASN A 330 -1.56 -8.40 -25.69
CA ASN A 330 -2.39 -7.56 -26.55
C ASN A 330 -2.14 -6.06 -26.27
N ASP A 331 -2.60 -5.21 -27.19
CA ASP A 331 -2.61 -3.76 -27.03
C ASP A 331 -3.71 -3.31 -26.04
N LEU A 332 -3.54 -2.12 -25.46
CA LEU A 332 -4.56 -1.37 -24.75
C LEU A 332 -5.66 -0.86 -25.71
N ASN A 333 -6.77 -0.33 -25.19
CA ASN A 333 -7.83 0.24 -26.03
C ASN A 333 -7.44 1.59 -26.65
N GLY A 334 -6.54 2.35 -26.02
CA GLY A 334 -5.96 3.58 -26.56
C GLY A 334 -4.49 3.78 -26.22
N GLY A 335 -3.88 4.83 -26.77
CA GLY A 335 -2.51 5.22 -26.44
C GLY A 335 -2.39 5.97 -25.11
N HIS A 336 -1.29 5.78 -24.36
CA HIS A 336 -1.10 6.47 -23.07
C HIS A 336 0.33 6.92 -22.81
N TRP A 337 0.74 8.12 -23.17
CA TRP A 337 2.02 8.65 -22.70
C TRP A 337 1.90 9.06 -21.24
N TYR A 338 2.70 8.50 -20.31
CA TYR A 338 2.57 8.62 -18.85
C TYR A 338 1.28 8.07 -18.20
N PRO A 339 0.95 6.79 -18.39
CA PRO A 339 -0.12 6.15 -17.63
C PRO A 339 0.37 5.73 -16.25
N SER A 340 -0.50 5.84 -15.24
CA SER A 340 -0.31 5.12 -13.98
C SER A 340 -0.90 3.72 -14.06
N ALA A 341 -0.32 2.77 -13.34
CA ALA A 341 -0.83 1.41 -13.20
C ALA A 341 -0.89 1.01 -11.72
N THR A 342 -2.03 0.50 -11.28
CA THR A 342 -2.25 0.06 -9.90
C THR A 342 -2.72 -1.39 -9.88
N VAL A 343 -2.04 -2.25 -9.11
CA VAL A 343 -2.48 -3.63 -8.87
C VAL A 343 -3.62 -3.64 -7.86
N LEU A 344 -4.65 -4.44 -8.13
CA LEU A 344 -5.84 -4.61 -7.28
C LEU A 344 -5.73 -5.85 -6.40
N GLY A 345 -6.56 -5.97 -5.36
CA GLY A 345 -6.55 -7.14 -4.46
C GLY A 345 -6.90 -8.46 -5.15
N ASN A 346 -7.62 -8.42 -6.29
CA ASN A 346 -7.87 -9.62 -7.09
C ASN A 346 -6.70 -9.97 -8.05
N GLY A 347 -5.62 -9.18 -8.05
CA GLY A 347 -4.46 -9.33 -8.92
C GLY A 347 -4.57 -8.67 -10.29
N ASP A 348 -5.73 -8.17 -10.69
CA ASP A 348 -5.87 -7.37 -11.91
C ASP A 348 -5.10 -6.05 -11.78
N VAL A 349 -4.84 -5.43 -12.93
CA VAL A 349 -4.24 -4.09 -12.98
C VAL A 349 -5.24 -3.14 -13.61
N ILE A 350 -5.38 -1.96 -13.02
CA ILE A 350 -6.14 -0.85 -13.59
C ILE A 350 -5.21 0.31 -13.89
N SER A 351 -5.44 0.99 -15.02
CA SER A 351 -4.58 2.07 -15.51
C SER A 351 -5.40 3.28 -15.96
N PHE A 352 -4.81 4.47 -15.75
CA PHE A 352 -5.44 5.76 -16.03
C PHE A 352 -4.43 6.78 -16.56
N GLY A 353 -5.00 7.82 -17.17
CA GLY A 353 -4.31 9.05 -17.50
C GLY A 353 -3.43 8.91 -18.74
N GLY A 354 -2.57 9.90 -18.91
CA GLY A 354 -1.65 9.98 -20.03
C GLY A 354 -2.22 10.65 -21.28
N LEU A 355 -1.42 10.68 -22.35
CA LEU A 355 -1.79 11.24 -23.65
C LEU A 355 -2.01 10.16 -24.71
N LYS A 356 -3.03 10.35 -25.56
CA LYS A 356 -3.36 9.49 -26.69
C LYS A 356 -2.34 9.57 -27.82
N GLU A 357 -2.55 8.74 -28.84
CA GLU A 357 -1.77 8.75 -30.08
C GLU A 357 -1.82 10.09 -30.84
N ASP A 358 -2.82 10.93 -30.58
CA ASP A 358 -2.99 12.26 -31.18
C ASP A 358 -2.59 13.41 -30.25
N SER A 359 -1.88 13.09 -29.15
CA SER A 359 -1.43 14.03 -28.11
C SER A 359 -2.53 14.62 -27.22
N THR A 360 -3.80 14.20 -27.37
CA THR A 360 -4.87 14.65 -26.48
C THR A 360 -4.90 13.86 -25.17
N GLY A 361 -5.51 14.42 -24.12
CA GLY A 361 -5.64 13.74 -22.83
C GLY A 361 -6.46 12.45 -22.93
N ASN A 362 -5.98 11.37 -22.31
CA ASN A 362 -6.66 10.10 -22.25
C ASN A 362 -7.50 9.97 -20.96
N VAL A 363 -8.78 9.68 -21.14
CA VAL A 363 -9.81 9.53 -20.08
C VAL A 363 -10.28 8.08 -19.92
N THR A 364 -9.74 7.17 -20.72
CA THR A 364 -10.09 5.75 -20.70
C THR A 364 -9.49 5.11 -19.44
N ALA A 365 -10.33 4.43 -18.66
CA ALA A 365 -9.90 3.46 -17.69
C ALA A 365 -9.59 2.14 -18.41
N GLU A 366 -8.38 1.65 -18.26
CA GLU A 366 -7.91 0.40 -18.87
C GLU A 366 -7.78 -0.68 -17.79
N ARG A 367 -8.18 -1.92 -18.08
CA ARG A 367 -8.06 -3.04 -17.13
C ARG A 367 -7.36 -4.24 -17.76
N PHE A 368 -6.27 -4.67 -17.14
CA PHE A 368 -5.58 -5.93 -17.47
C PHE A 368 -6.10 -7.04 -16.56
N SER A 369 -6.71 -8.06 -17.15
CA SER A 369 -7.15 -9.24 -16.41
C SER A 369 -5.97 -10.16 -16.15
N ALA A 370 -5.63 -10.35 -14.87
CA ALA A 370 -4.57 -11.28 -14.49
C ALA A 370 -4.91 -12.73 -14.86
N ALA A 371 -6.20 -13.10 -14.74
CA ALA A 371 -6.68 -14.43 -15.09
C ALA A 371 -6.57 -14.74 -16.59
N GLN A 372 -6.82 -13.74 -17.46
CA GLN A 372 -6.75 -13.91 -18.91
C GLN A 372 -5.38 -13.55 -19.50
N GLY A 373 -4.53 -12.86 -18.73
CA GLY A 373 -3.22 -12.37 -19.20
C GLY A 373 -3.33 -11.34 -20.32
N LYS A 374 -4.38 -10.52 -20.34
CA LYS A 374 -4.64 -9.53 -21.40
C LYS A 374 -5.44 -8.31 -20.91
N TRP A 375 -5.28 -7.20 -21.62
CA TRP A 375 -6.18 -6.04 -21.51
C TRP A 375 -7.59 -6.41 -21.97
N LEU A 376 -8.59 -5.95 -21.22
CA LEU A 376 -9.99 -6.17 -21.52
C LEU A 376 -10.49 -5.13 -22.54
N PRO A 377 -11.45 -5.51 -23.40
CA PRO A 377 -12.16 -4.56 -24.24
C PRO A 377 -12.83 -3.45 -23.43
N MET A 378 -12.91 -2.24 -23.98
CA MET A 378 -13.48 -1.06 -23.31
C MET A 378 -14.90 -1.27 -22.74
N ASN A 379 -15.74 -2.09 -23.40
CA ASN A 379 -17.10 -2.40 -22.95
C ASN A 379 -17.17 -3.38 -21.76
N GLU A 380 -16.04 -3.97 -21.35
CA GLU A 380 -15.91 -4.81 -20.15
C GLU A 380 -15.31 -4.03 -18.96
N VAL A 381 -15.03 -2.73 -19.12
CA VAL A 381 -14.42 -1.87 -18.11
C VAL A 381 -15.31 -0.67 -17.83
N ASN A 382 -15.71 -0.47 -16.58
CA ASN A 382 -16.48 0.70 -16.17
C ASN A 382 -15.69 2.00 -16.45
N GLN A 383 -16.34 2.94 -17.15
CA GLN A 383 -15.75 4.20 -17.55
C GLN A 383 -16.40 5.38 -16.81
N THR A 384 -15.59 6.17 -16.11
CA THR A 384 -15.98 7.49 -15.59
C THR A 384 -15.75 8.61 -16.58
N TRP A 385 -14.89 8.37 -17.58
CA TRP A 385 -14.41 9.38 -18.52
C TRP A 385 -13.74 10.59 -17.85
N SER A 386 -13.23 10.39 -16.62
CA SER A 386 -12.47 11.41 -15.89
C SER A 386 -11.05 11.51 -16.42
N TYR A 387 -10.59 12.74 -16.63
CA TYR A 387 -9.19 13.00 -16.92
C TYR A 387 -8.40 13.12 -15.62
N TRP A 388 -7.42 12.25 -15.44
CA TRP A 388 -6.62 12.17 -14.21
C TRP A 388 -5.22 12.80 -14.37
N GLY A 389 -4.92 13.42 -15.51
CA GLY A 389 -3.58 13.95 -15.80
C GLY A 389 -2.60 12.85 -16.21
N LEU A 390 -1.30 13.12 -16.01
CA LEU A 390 -0.23 12.19 -16.31
C LEU A 390 0.34 11.61 -15.01
N TYR A 391 0.63 10.31 -14.99
CA TYR A 391 0.99 9.56 -13.78
C TYR A 391 0.19 9.90 -12.52
N PRO A 392 -1.16 9.87 -12.54
CA PRO A 392 -1.94 10.08 -11.32
C PRO A 392 -1.58 9.03 -10.26
N SER A 393 -1.25 9.46 -9.04
CA SER A 393 -0.92 8.52 -7.97
C SER A 393 -2.20 7.89 -7.38
N MET A 394 -2.52 6.70 -7.87
CA MET A 394 -3.74 5.94 -7.55
C MET A 394 -3.42 4.82 -6.54
N ILE A 395 -3.60 5.09 -5.25
CA ILE A 395 -3.26 4.16 -4.16
C ILE A 395 -4.45 3.24 -3.88
N LEU A 396 -4.24 1.92 -3.89
CA LEU A 396 -5.28 0.96 -3.52
C LEU A 396 -5.59 1.03 -2.02
N MET A 397 -6.86 1.28 -1.69
CA MET A 397 -7.39 1.28 -0.33
C MET A 397 -7.76 -0.12 0.14
N GLN A 398 -7.81 -0.33 1.46
CA GLN A 398 -8.15 -1.62 2.09
C GLN A 398 -9.56 -2.13 1.72
N ASP A 399 -10.47 -1.24 1.35
CA ASP A 399 -11.84 -1.58 0.93
C ASP A 399 -11.95 -1.91 -0.57
N GLY A 400 -10.84 -1.77 -1.32
CA GLY A 400 -10.76 -2.06 -2.75
C GLY A 400 -10.96 -0.84 -3.66
N ARG A 401 -11.32 0.32 -3.11
CA ARG A 401 -11.37 1.58 -3.89
C ARG A 401 -9.96 2.13 -4.13
N LEU A 402 -9.85 3.13 -5.01
CA LEU A 402 -8.59 3.82 -5.27
C LEU A 402 -8.62 5.22 -4.69
N PHE A 403 -7.57 5.60 -3.97
CA PHE A 403 -7.35 6.98 -3.54
C PHE A 403 -6.39 7.68 -4.49
N TYR A 404 -6.88 8.71 -5.18
CA TYR A 404 -6.05 9.66 -5.91
C TYR A 404 -5.52 10.70 -4.92
N SER A 405 -4.21 10.71 -4.68
CA SER A 405 -3.57 11.59 -3.69
C SER A 405 -3.46 13.06 -4.13
N GLY A 406 -3.70 13.35 -5.40
CA GLY A 406 -3.39 14.63 -6.01
C GLY A 406 -1.97 14.76 -6.54
N SER A 407 -1.07 13.82 -6.22
CA SER A 407 0.24 13.74 -6.87
C SER A 407 0.10 13.27 -8.32
N HIS A 408 0.77 13.98 -9.21
CA HIS A 408 0.76 13.75 -10.65
C HIS A 408 2.02 14.36 -11.30
N THR A 409 2.21 14.08 -12.58
CA THR A 409 3.25 14.66 -13.43
C THR A 409 2.59 15.57 -14.46
N PHE A 410 3.09 16.79 -14.59
CA PHE A 410 2.70 17.84 -15.52
C PHE A 410 1.21 18.21 -15.58
N GLY A 411 0.95 19.50 -15.46
CA GLY A 411 -0.37 20.09 -15.66
C GLY A 411 -1.05 20.44 -14.35
N ASN A 412 -1.20 21.74 -14.09
CA ASN A 412 -1.85 22.25 -12.89
C ASN A 412 -3.18 22.93 -13.26
N GLY A 413 -4.15 22.95 -12.34
CA GLY A 413 -5.48 23.53 -12.63
C GLY A 413 -6.33 22.73 -13.64
N THR A 414 -6.03 21.45 -13.85
CA THR A 414 -6.84 20.56 -14.68
C THR A 414 -8.15 20.21 -13.98
N GLN A 415 -9.17 19.77 -14.74
CA GLN A 415 -10.40 19.19 -14.21
C GLN A 415 -10.06 17.86 -13.49
N GLY A 416 -9.61 17.95 -12.24
CA GLY A 416 -9.04 16.83 -11.48
C GLY A 416 -8.00 17.24 -10.42
N SER A 417 -7.47 18.48 -10.45
CA SER A 417 -6.56 18.97 -9.41
C SER A 417 -7.22 18.98 -8.02
N GLY A 418 -6.63 18.24 -7.09
CA GLY A 418 -7.21 17.93 -5.79
C GLY A 418 -6.91 16.49 -5.41
N ALA A 419 -7.71 15.92 -4.53
CA ALA A 419 -7.64 14.50 -4.19
C ALA A 419 -9.05 13.92 -4.21
N SER A 420 -9.17 12.62 -4.51
CA SER A 420 -10.46 11.97 -4.65
C SER A 420 -10.38 10.48 -4.31
N ILE A 421 -11.49 9.90 -3.88
CA ILE A 421 -11.68 8.45 -3.82
C ILE A 421 -12.46 8.02 -5.07
N TYR A 422 -11.89 7.10 -5.82
CA TYR A 422 -12.49 6.49 -7.00
C TYR A 422 -12.98 5.07 -6.68
N ASP A 423 -14.29 4.88 -6.79
CA ASP A 423 -14.93 3.57 -6.78
C ASP A 423 -15.20 3.15 -8.24
N TYR A 424 -14.34 2.29 -8.77
CA TYR A 424 -14.47 1.78 -10.14
C TYR A 424 -15.59 0.75 -10.30
N GLY A 425 -16.10 0.16 -9.21
CA GLY A 425 -17.24 -0.75 -9.24
C GLY A 425 -18.54 0.01 -9.37
N ALA A 426 -18.72 1.04 -8.54
CA ALA A 426 -19.86 1.94 -8.58
C ALA A 426 -19.77 3.04 -9.65
N ASN A 427 -18.60 3.21 -10.26
CA ASN A 427 -18.29 4.26 -11.23
C ASN A 427 -18.48 5.68 -10.65
N THR A 428 -18.03 5.90 -9.41
CA THR A 428 -18.17 7.18 -8.70
C THR A 428 -16.83 7.76 -8.29
N VAL A 429 -16.72 9.09 -8.33
CA VAL A 429 -15.57 9.85 -7.86
C VAL A 429 -16.05 10.77 -6.74
N THR A 430 -15.43 10.65 -5.57
CA THR A 430 -15.76 11.45 -4.38
C THR A 430 -14.59 12.34 -4.04
N ASP A 431 -14.80 13.65 -3.99
CA ASP A 431 -13.75 14.61 -3.63
C ASP A 431 -13.32 14.45 -2.17
N VAL A 432 -12.02 14.58 -1.94
CA VAL A 432 -11.38 14.56 -0.63
C VAL A 432 -10.86 15.97 -0.31
N PRO A 433 -11.38 16.64 0.74
CA PRO A 433 -11.00 18.01 1.06
C PRO A 433 -9.65 18.09 1.80
N GLY A 434 -9.16 19.31 1.99
CA GLY A 434 -8.03 19.62 2.88
C GLY A 434 -6.66 19.72 2.20
N LEU A 435 -6.52 19.29 0.95
CA LEU A 435 -5.23 19.35 0.23
C LEU A 435 -4.84 20.81 -0.04
N ARG A 436 -3.81 21.30 0.68
CA ARG A 436 -3.29 22.67 0.49
C ARG A 436 -2.51 22.77 -0.82
N LYS A 437 -2.54 23.95 -1.45
CA LYS A 437 -1.83 24.26 -2.70
C LYS A 437 -1.97 23.15 -3.76
N LYS A 438 -3.20 22.73 -4.03
CA LYS A 438 -3.49 21.64 -4.97
C LYS A 438 -2.94 21.85 -6.39
N ASP A 439 -2.73 23.11 -6.79
CA ASP A 439 -2.14 23.50 -8.07
C ASP A 439 -0.60 23.62 -8.03
N GLU A 440 0.02 23.19 -6.93
CA GLU A 440 1.48 23.04 -6.77
C GLU A 440 1.85 21.59 -6.36
N ARG A 441 1.15 20.60 -6.95
CA ARG A 441 1.37 19.16 -6.69
C ARG A 441 2.01 18.41 -7.85
N ASP A 442 2.39 19.14 -8.88
CA ASP A 442 3.20 18.60 -9.96
C ASP A 442 4.52 18.06 -9.41
N GLU A 443 4.85 16.83 -9.78
CA GLU A 443 6.09 16.12 -9.40
C GLU A 443 6.28 16.05 -7.87
N SER A 444 5.16 16.07 -7.14
CA SER A 444 5.11 15.67 -5.74
C SER A 444 5.18 14.14 -5.62
N ALA A 445 5.70 13.67 -4.49
CA ALA A 445 5.64 12.25 -4.16
C ALA A 445 4.44 11.97 -3.24
N SER A 446 3.85 10.78 -3.34
CA SER A 446 2.94 10.27 -2.31
C SER A 446 3.25 8.84 -1.96
N VAL A 447 3.06 8.49 -0.69
CA VAL A 447 3.40 7.18 -0.14
C VAL A 447 2.34 6.71 0.84
N LEU A 448 1.90 5.44 0.69
CA LEU A 448 1.13 4.74 1.72
C LEU A 448 2.08 4.42 2.88
N LEU A 449 1.89 5.11 4.00
CA LEU A 449 2.79 5.05 5.15
C LEU A 449 2.80 3.64 5.77
N PRO A 450 3.97 3.18 6.28
CA PRO A 450 4.05 1.98 7.08
C PRO A 450 3.31 2.09 8.43
N PRO A 451 2.61 1.03 8.87
CA PRO A 451 2.18 -0.11 8.06
C PRO A 451 0.97 0.25 7.19
N ALA A 452 0.81 -0.42 6.04
CA ALA A 452 -0.32 -0.26 5.12
C ALA A 452 -1.66 -0.49 5.80
N GLN A 453 -1.68 -1.30 6.86
CA GLN A 453 -2.81 -1.50 7.76
C GLN A 453 -3.38 -0.19 8.30
N ASP A 454 -2.56 0.83 8.53
CA ASP A 454 -3.03 2.12 9.06
C ASP A 454 -3.78 2.95 8.02
N GLN A 455 -3.62 2.64 6.73
CA GLN A 455 -4.28 3.37 5.63
C GLN A 455 -4.03 4.88 5.65
N ARG A 456 -2.82 5.27 6.07
CA ARG A 456 -2.39 6.66 6.11
C ARG A 456 -1.52 6.99 4.91
N VAL A 457 -1.77 8.11 4.25
CA VAL A 457 -0.97 8.56 3.10
C VAL A 457 -0.28 9.87 3.43
N LEU A 458 1.00 9.97 3.07
CA LEU A 458 1.78 11.20 3.11
C LEU A 458 2.01 11.68 1.68
N THR A 459 1.66 12.94 1.41
CA THR A 459 1.99 13.66 0.17
C THR A 459 3.09 14.67 0.45
N ILE A 460 4.12 14.75 -0.39
CA ILE A 460 5.39 15.44 -0.10
C ILE A 460 5.74 16.40 -1.23
N GLY A 461 5.83 17.69 -0.90
CA GLY A 461 6.36 18.73 -1.78
C GLY A 461 5.55 18.89 -3.06
N GLY A 462 6.27 19.11 -4.16
CA GLY A 462 5.73 19.43 -5.47
C GLY A 462 5.90 20.90 -5.84
N GLY A 463 5.63 21.20 -7.10
CA GLY A 463 5.58 22.57 -7.60
C GLY A 463 4.63 22.68 -8.77
N ASN A 464 4.95 23.56 -9.70
CA ASN A 464 4.10 23.84 -10.85
C ASN A 464 4.98 24.09 -12.08
N ASN A 465 5.02 23.17 -13.03
CA ASN A 465 5.89 23.29 -14.20
C ASN A 465 5.54 24.47 -15.13
N GLU A 466 4.27 24.89 -15.19
CA GLU A 466 3.80 25.95 -16.09
C GLU A 466 4.25 27.34 -15.64
N SER A 467 3.98 27.67 -14.38
CA SER A 467 4.38 28.95 -13.77
C SER A 467 5.78 28.92 -13.16
N ASN A 468 6.33 27.71 -12.97
CA ASN A 468 7.65 27.40 -12.44
C ASN A 468 8.09 28.25 -11.22
N PRO A 469 7.25 28.39 -10.17
CA PRO A 469 7.71 28.96 -8.92
C PRO A 469 8.66 28.00 -8.22
N ALA A 470 9.37 28.49 -7.21
CA ALA A 470 10.08 27.63 -6.28
C ALA A 470 9.12 26.58 -5.70
N ALA A 471 9.51 25.31 -5.79
CA ALA A 471 8.77 24.18 -5.26
C ALA A 471 8.50 24.36 -3.76
N ASN A 472 7.34 23.90 -3.30
CA ASN A 472 6.94 24.06 -1.91
C ASN A 472 7.48 22.93 -1.02
N ARG A 473 7.54 23.20 0.28
CA ARG A 473 7.95 22.23 1.31
C ARG A 473 6.77 21.63 2.08
N LEU A 474 5.54 21.77 1.58
CA LEU A 474 4.37 21.31 2.32
C LEU A 474 4.28 19.80 2.24
N THR A 475 3.93 19.19 3.37
CA THR A 475 3.46 17.82 3.41
C THR A 475 2.02 17.77 3.89
N GLU A 476 1.30 16.75 3.43
CA GLU A 476 -0.11 16.54 3.77
C GLU A 476 -0.31 15.09 4.21
N LEU A 477 -1.01 14.90 5.32
CA LEU A 477 -1.35 13.62 5.89
C LEU A 477 -2.85 13.38 5.76
N ILE A 478 -3.23 12.19 5.35
CA ILE A 478 -4.62 11.74 5.35
C ILE A 478 -4.73 10.37 5.99
N ASP A 479 -5.78 10.18 6.78
CA ASP A 479 -6.23 8.89 7.29
C ASP A 479 -7.44 8.44 6.47
N LEU A 480 -7.26 7.37 5.68
CA LEU A 480 -8.31 6.84 4.80
C LEU A 480 -9.30 5.94 5.54
N LYS A 481 -9.06 5.61 6.83
CA LYS A 481 -10.03 4.93 7.70
C LYS A 481 -11.03 5.87 8.35
N ALA A 482 -10.75 7.18 8.35
CA ALA A 482 -11.69 8.15 8.88
C ALA A 482 -13.04 8.06 8.14
N ALA A 483 -14.15 8.21 8.86
CA ALA A 483 -15.50 8.15 8.26
C ALA A 483 -15.71 9.20 7.15
N SER A 484 -14.99 10.31 7.23
CA SER A 484 -14.92 11.34 6.20
C SER A 484 -13.47 11.77 6.01
N PRO A 485 -12.70 11.05 5.17
CA PRO A 485 -11.28 11.33 4.97
C PRO A 485 -11.06 12.75 4.49
N ALA A 486 -10.11 13.44 5.11
CA ALA A 486 -9.67 14.77 4.74
C ALA A 486 -8.18 14.90 5.01
N TYR A 487 -7.50 15.65 4.15
CA TYR A 487 -6.11 16.01 4.39
C TYR A 487 -5.97 16.96 5.58
N THR A 488 -4.91 16.73 6.33
CA THR A 488 -4.41 17.59 7.39
C THR A 488 -2.95 17.94 7.10
N ALA A 489 -2.51 19.11 7.58
CA ALA A 489 -1.14 19.52 7.40
C ALA A 489 -0.19 18.55 8.12
N GLY A 490 0.77 17.98 7.40
CA GLY A 490 1.90 17.27 7.99
C GLY A 490 3.01 18.23 8.43
N PRO A 491 4.09 17.72 9.04
CA PRO A 491 5.28 18.52 9.28
C PRO A 491 5.88 18.94 7.93
N ASP A 492 6.23 20.20 7.78
CA ASP A 492 6.92 20.63 6.56
C ASP A 492 8.19 19.79 6.30
N LEU A 493 8.47 19.57 5.03
CA LEU A 493 9.69 18.94 4.57
C LEU A 493 10.92 19.72 5.04
N PRO A 494 11.94 19.07 5.65
CA PRO A 494 13.15 19.74 6.08
C PRO A 494 13.86 20.48 4.94
N GLN A 495 14.57 21.55 5.31
CA GLN A 495 15.39 22.33 4.39
C GLN A 495 16.85 21.90 4.53
N GLY A 496 17.56 21.89 3.40
CA GLY A 496 18.99 21.64 3.35
C GLY A 496 19.68 22.51 2.32
N LEU A 497 20.62 21.93 1.57
CA LEU A 497 21.37 22.64 0.54
C LEU A 497 20.66 22.56 -0.81
N VAL A 498 20.52 23.71 -1.47
CA VAL A 498 20.12 23.84 -2.87
C VAL A 498 21.29 24.40 -3.68
N ASP A 499 21.50 23.87 -4.88
CA ASP A 499 22.48 24.37 -5.84
C ASP A 499 21.77 25.24 -6.88
N VAL A 500 21.95 26.57 -6.82
CA VAL A 500 21.36 27.50 -7.78
C VAL A 500 22.47 28.04 -8.67
N GLY A 501 22.46 27.65 -9.95
CA GLY A 501 23.45 28.09 -10.92
C GLY A 501 24.90 27.69 -10.59
N GLY A 502 25.13 26.55 -9.94
CA GLY A 502 26.45 26.06 -9.53
C GLY A 502 26.90 26.56 -8.15
N VAL A 503 26.05 27.30 -7.43
CA VAL A 503 26.34 27.84 -6.10
C VAL A 503 25.43 27.20 -5.06
N LYS A 504 26.05 26.42 -4.16
CA LYS A 504 25.33 25.80 -3.04
C LYS A 504 25.02 26.81 -1.95
N ARG A 505 23.75 26.90 -1.55
CA ARG A 505 23.26 27.69 -0.42
C ARG A 505 22.23 26.91 0.38
N ALA A 506 21.94 27.36 1.60
CA ALA A 506 20.79 26.85 2.33
C ALA A 506 19.48 27.28 1.62
N GLN A 507 18.47 26.40 1.66
CA GLN A 507 17.10 26.77 1.37
C GLN A 507 16.57 27.75 2.42
N THR A 508 15.61 28.59 2.03
CA THR A 508 15.06 29.65 2.87
C THR A 508 13.55 29.77 2.72
N GLY A 509 12.86 30.32 3.73
CA GLY A 509 11.42 30.58 3.65
C GLY A 509 10.61 29.32 3.35
N ALA A 510 9.78 29.37 2.29
CA ALA A 510 8.93 28.26 1.87
C ALA A 510 9.56 27.32 0.83
N GLU A 511 10.84 27.52 0.49
CA GLU A 511 11.55 26.68 -0.48
C GLU A 511 11.56 25.22 0.00
N GLY A 512 11.07 24.34 -0.87
CA GLY A 512 11.08 22.90 -0.73
C GLY A 512 11.61 22.25 -2.01
N LYS A 513 10.98 21.14 -2.43
CA LYS A 513 11.43 20.41 -3.61
C LYS A 513 10.31 19.60 -4.29
N MET A 514 10.43 19.49 -5.60
CA MET A 514 9.73 18.50 -6.45
C MET A 514 10.72 17.39 -6.82
N TYR A 515 10.24 16.31 -7.45
CA TYR A 515 11.05 15.12 -7.81
C TYR A 515 11.58 14.32 -6.61
N VAL A 516 10.88 14.34 -5.47
CA VAL A 516 11.28 13.59 -4.27
C VAL A 516 11.19 12.09 -4.53
N SER A 517 12.21 11.34 -4.11
CA SER A 517 12.08 9.89 -3.94
C SER A 517 11.67 9.58 -2.51
N ALA A 518 10.53 8.93 -2.32
CA ALA A 518 10.05 8.44 -1.02
C ALA A 518 10.15 6.91 -0.95
N VAL A 519 11.01 6.39 -0.08
CA VAL A 519 11.38 4.97 -0.01
C VAL A 519 11.00 4.37 1.35
N LEU A 520 10.13 3.37 1.34
CA LEU A 520 9.80 2.58 2.54
C LEU A 520 11.02 1.77 3.00
N LEU A 521 11.33 1.83 4.30
CA LEU A 521 12.44 1.09 4.90
C LEU A 521 11.93 -0.03 5.84
N PRO A 522 12.71 -1.12 6.02
CA PRO A 522 12.38 -2.21 6.95
C PRO A 522 12.11 -1.78 8.39
N ASP A 523 12.75 -0.71 8.87
CA ASP A 523 12.51 -0.22 10.23
C ASP A 523 11.23 0.64 10.39
N GLY A 524 10.36 0.63 9.38
CA GLY A 524 9.07 1.32 9.34
C GLY A 524 9.15 2.81 9.02
N LYS A 525 10.33 3.35 8.71
CA LYS A 525 10.50 4.76 8.33
C LYS A 525 10.42 4.94 6.82
N VAL A 526 10.22 6.19 6.40
CA VAL A 526 10.31 6.58 5.00
C VAL A 526 11.56 7.44 4.82
N LEU A 527 12.47 7.02 3.95
CA LEU A 527 13.54 7.89 3.47
C LEU A 527 12.97 8.79 2.38
N GLU A 528 13.10 10.10 2.56
CA GLU A 528 12.94 11.05 1.47
C GLU A 528 14.32 11.57 1.04
N THR A 529 14.57 11.64 -0.26
CA THR A 529 15.85 12.11 -0.81
C THR A 529 15.71 12.66 -2.23
N GLY A 530 16.69 13.48 -2.63
CA GLY A 530 16.74 14.11 -3.94
C GLY A 530 15.75 15.26 -4.08
N GLY A 531 15.54 15.67 -5.33
CA GLY A 531 14.62 16.71 -5.72
C GLY A 531 15.28 17.93 -6.35
N GLY A 532 14.46 18.82 -6.88
CA GLY A 532 14.85 20.12 -7.42
C GLY A 532 13.94 21.23 -6.91
N LEU A 533 14.47 22.45 -6.79
CA LEU A 533 13.69 23.62 -6.40
C LEU A 533 12.82 24.13 -7.54
N HIS A 534 13.23 23.93 -8.79
CA HIS A 534 12.51 24.37 -9.99
C HIS A 534 12.45 23.25 -11.03
N ASP A 535 11.60 23.43 -12.03
CA ASP A 535 11.42 22.45 -13.11
C ASP A 535 12.76 22.10 -13.76
N ARG A 536 13.17 20.84 -13.62
CA ARG A 536 14.41 20.25 -14.13
C ARG A 536 15.67 21.08 -13.82
N ALA A 537 15.68 21.79 -12.70
CA ALA A 537 16.73 22.72 -12.30
C ALA A 537 16.90 22.77 -10.77
N ASP A 538 17.95 23.47 -10.35
CA ASP A 538 18.30 23.77 -8.97
C ASP A 538 18.21 22.58 -7.99
N PRO A 539 19.10 21.59 -8.10
CA PRO A 539 19.07 20.39 -7.28
C PRO A 539 19.07 20.67 -5.78
N VAL A 540 18.20 19.97 -5.06
CA VAL A 540 18.11 19.99 -3.59
C VAL A 540 18.68 18.69 -3.04
N TYR A 541 19.59 18.82 -2.07
CA TYR A 541 20.38 17.72 -1.51
C TYR A 541 19.90 17.23 -0.15
N GLU A 542 18.89 17.89 0.43
CA GLU A 542 18.35 17.47 1.73
C GLU A 542 17.81 16.05 1.64
N ALA A 543 18.15 15.25 2.64
CA ALA A 543 17.58 13.94 2.86
C ALA A 543 17.16 13.82 4.33
N SER A 544 16.01 13.20 4.56
CA SER A 544 15.47 13.04 5.91
C SER A 544 14.70 11.73 6.04
N PHE A 545 14.52 11.29 7.29
CA PHE A 545 13.60 10.19 7.59
C PHE A 545 12.29 10.77 8.10
N PHE A 546 11.18 10.40 7.49
CA PHE A 546 9.87 10.56 8.11
C PHE A 546 9.58 9.34 9.00
N ASP A 547 9.17 9.59 10.23
CA ASP A 547 8.70 8.56 11.16
C ASP A 547 7.16 8.59 11.22
N PRO A 548 6.46 7.58 10.66
CA PRO A 548 5.00 7.52 10.65
C PRO A 548 4.37 7.44 12.04
N ALA A 549 5.10 6.91 13.03
CA ALA A 549 4.57 6.77 14.37
C ALA A 549 4.42 8.15 15.03
N THR A 550 5.43 9.00 14.90
CA THR A 550 5.45 10.33 15.55
C THR A 550 5.02 11.47 14.64
N ASN A 551 4.85 11.23 13.33
CA ASN A 551 4.61 12.26 12.32
C ASN A 551 5.68 13.35 12.33
N THR A 552 6.95 12.96 12.41
CA THR A 552 8.08 13.90 12.46
C THR A 552 9.18 13.52 11.48
N TYR A 553 9.87 14.54 10.97
CA TYR A 553 11.11 14.34 10.22
C TYR A 553 12.34 14.35 11.12
N LYS A 554 13.26 13.42 10.84
CA LYS A 554 14.66 13.49 11.24
C LYS A 554 15.49 14.02 10.08
N ALA A 555 15.77 15.32 10.12
CA ALA A 555 16.54 16.05 9.11
C ALA A 555 18.05 15.80 9.19
N GLY A 556 18.78 16.30 8.19
CA GLY A 556 20.24 16.37 8.20
C GLY A 556 20.92 15.00 8.07
N LEU A 557 20.31 14.08 7.32
CA LEU A 557 20.98 12.88 6.84
C LEU A 557 22.11 13.28 5.87
N PRO A 558 23.11 12.40 5.62
CA PRO A 558 24.09 12.68 4.57
C PRO A 558 23.37 12.83 3.23
N ALA A 559 23.79 13.81 2.44
CA ALA A 559 23.29 14.03 1.09
C ALA A 559 23.88 13.04 0.10
N ASP A 560 23.09 12.58 -0.89
CA ASP A 560 23.63 11.97 -2.10
C ASP A 560 24.51 13.02 -2.80
N PRO A 561 25.80 12.76 -3.06
CA PRO A 561 26.65 13.74 -3.75
C PRO A 561 26.21 13.97 -5.20
N ILE A 562 25.36 13.11 -5.76
CA ILE A 562 24.85 13.21 -7.12
C ILE A 562 23.49 13.93 -7.11
N PRO A 563 23.28 14.97 -7.94
CA PRO A 563 21.95 15.54 -8.18
C PRO A 563 20.94 14.47 -8.62
N ARG A 564 19.74 14.50 -8.06
CA ARG A 564 18.61 13.61 -8.40
C ARG A 564 17.36 14.45 -8.59
N THR A 565 17.19 15.05 -9.76
CA THR A 565 16.00 15.84 -10.11
C THR A 565 15.03 15.00 -10.96
N TYR A 566 14.46 15.57 -12.01
CA TYR A 566 13.58 14.90 -12.95
C TYR A 566 14.20 13.62 -13.53
N HIS A 567 13.37 12.59 -13.75
CA HIS A 567 13.81 11.26 -14.21
C HIS A 567 14.78 10.50 -13.30
N SER A 568 14.84 10.87 -12.02
CA SER A 568 15.52 10.06 -11.01
C SER A 568 14.58 9.03 -10.38
N ALA A 569 15.17 8.01 -9.76
CA ALA A 569 14.45 7.02 -8.97
C ALA A 569 15.29 6.61 -7.75
N GLY A 570 14.63 6.48 -6.60
CA GLY A 570 15.17 5.89 -5.37
C GLY A 570 14.30 4.73 -4.91
N PHE A 571 14.92 3.60 -4.53
CA PHE A 571 14.19 2.39 -4.16
C PHE A 571 14.98 1.47 -3.20
N LEU A 572 14.25 0.69 -2.40
CA LEU A 572 14.80 -0.28 -1.45
C LEU A 572 15.36 -1.51 -2.16
N LEU A 573 16.56 -1.94 -1.79
CA LEU A 573 17.14 -3.22 -2.20
C LEU A 573 16.86 -4.34 -1.18
N PRO A 574 16.87 -5.62 -1.59
CA PRO A 574 16.62 -6.75 -0.69
C PRO A 574 17.58 -6.86 0.50
N ASP A 575 18.76 -6.26 0.41
CA ASP A 575 19.72 -6.23 1.51
C ASP A 575 19.49 -5.07 2.49
N GLY A 576 18.41 -4.31 2.35
CA GLY A 576 18.07 -3.19 3.22
C GLY A 576 18.83 -1.90 2.90
N ARG A 577 19.61 -1.81 1.82
CA ARG A 577 20.16 -0.54 1.32
C ARG A 577 19.18 0.15 0.38
N VAL A 578 19.41 1.43 0.08
CA VAL A 578 18.63 2.18 -0.93
C VAL A 578 19.53 2.50 -2.10
N MET A 579 19.05 2.30 -3.32
CA MET A 579 19.74 2.67 -4.56
C MET A 579 19.07 3.87 -5.21
N THR A 580 19.87 4.82 -5.69
CA THR A 580 19.40 5.95 -6.51
C THR A 580 20.07 5.96 -7.88
N VAL A 581 19.27 6.24 -8.91
CA VAL A 581 19.68 6.30 -10.32
C VAL A 581 19.00 7.45 -11.04
N GLY A 582 19.54 7.82 -12.21
CA GLY A 582 18.95 8.83 -13.08
C GLY A 582 19.10 10.26 -12.56
N ASP A 583 18.93 11.20 -13.50
CA ASP A 583 18.78 12.65 -13.34
C ASP A 583 18.85 13.23 -14.76
N ASN A 584 17.81 13.94 -15.18
CA ASN A 584 17.69 14.53 -16.51
C ASN A 584 17.39 16.04 -16.43
N PRO A 585 18.39 16.85 -16.04
CA PRO A 585 18.24 18.30 -15.95
C PRO A 585 17.88 18.93 -17.31
N GLY A 586 17.29 20.13 -17.28
CA GLY A 586 16.78 20.84 -18.45
C GLY A 586 17.85 21.34 -19.44
N ASN A 587 19.13 21.01 -19.22
CA ASN A 587 20.26 21.43 -20.05
C ASN A 587 20.67 20.41 -21.13
N GLY A 588 19.87 19.35 -21.33
CA GLY A 588 20.12 18.30 -22.32
C GLY A 588 21.11 17.22 -21.89
N THR A 589 21.64 17.28 -20.66
CA THR A 589 22.51 16.22 -20.11
C THR A 589 21.71 15.15 -19.37
N TYR A 590 22.37 14.01 -19.10
CA TYR A 590 21.81 12.91 -18.33
C TYR A 590 22.87 12.32 -17.40
N ASN A 591 22.50 12.03 -16.16
CA ASN A 591 23.41 11.46 -15.18
C ASN A 591 23.28 9.93 -15.05
N ASN A 592 24.35 9.23 -15.40
CA ASN A 592 24.43 7.77 -15.30
C ASN A 592 25.09 7.27 -14.01
N ASN A 593 25.37 8.15 -13.05
CA ASN A 593 25.89 7.74 -11.75
C ASN A 593 24.83 6.98 -10.95
N VAL A 594 25.31 6.02 -10.18
CA VAL A 594 24.51 5.22 -9.26
C VAL A 594 25.02 5.44 -7.85
N SER A 595 24.12 5.78 -6.93
CA SER A 595 24.45 5.96 -5.52
C SER A 595 23.74 4.91 -4.68
N ILE A 596 24.42 4.42 -3.65
CA ILE A 596 23.89 3.48 -2.67
C ILE A 596 23.93 4.15 -1.30
N TYR A 597 22.78 4.26 -0.67
CA TYR A 597 22.65 4.66 0.72
C TYR A 597 22.59 3.41 1.61
N THR A 598 23.45 3.39 2.61
CA THR A 598 23.44 2.42 3.70
C THR A 598 22.79 3.07 4.92
N PRO A 599 21.55 2.71 5.28
CA PRO A 599 20.85 3.37 6.39
C PRO A 599 21.48 3.05 7.77
N PRO A 600 21.21 3.88 8.80
CA PRO A 600 21.84 3.74 10.11
C PRO A 600 21.66 2.35 10.74
N TYR A 601 20.53 1.67 10.48
CA TYR A 601 20.28 0.35 11.04
C TYR A 601 21.30 -0.71 10.61
N LEU A 602 21.99 -0.54 9.48
CA LEU A 602 23.04 -1.47 9.04
C LEU A 602 24.38 -1.24 9.76
N PHE A 603 24.47 -0.23 10.62
CA PHE A 603 25.64 0.07 11.46
C PHE A 603 25.38 -0.20 12.96
N LYS A 604 24.27 -0.85 13.32
CA LYS A 604 23.84 -1.05 14.71
C LYS A 604 24.08 -2.47 15.25
N GLY A 605 25.01 -3.21 14.63
CA GLY A 605 25.35 -4.56 15.06
C GLY A 605 25.15 -5.60 13.96
N ALA A 606 25.19 -6.86 14.38
CA ALA A 606 24.92 -7.98 13.49
C ALA A 606 23.41 -8.09 13.21
N ARG A 607 23.08 -8.36 11.95
CA ARG A 607 21.70 -8.48 11.47
C ARG A 607 21.07 -9.80 11.91
N PRO A 608 19.76 -9.83 12.23
CA PRO A 608 19.05 -11.10 12.34
C PRO A 608 19.08 -11.85 11.01
N LYS A 609 19.11 -13.18 11.08
CA LYS A 609 19.02 -14.07 9.93
C LYS A 609 17.77 -14.93 10.05
N LEU A 610 16.91 -14.85 9.03
CA LEU A 610 15.85 -15.83 8.81
C LEU A 610 16.54 -17.13 8.35
N THR A 611 16.63 -18.12 9.23
CA THR A 611 17.32 -19.40 8.96
C THR A 611 16.45 -20.39 8.21
N SER A 612 15.12 -20.28 8.34
CA SER A 612 14.16 -20.99 7.51
C SER A 612 12.84 -20.23 7.43
N VAL A 613 12.13 -20.43 6.32
CA VAL A 613 10.71 -20.11 6.15
C VAL A 613 10.04 -21.42 5.74
N ILE A 614 8.94 -21.80 6.41
CA ILE A 614 8.32 -23.12 6.18
C ILE A 614 7.81 -23.31 4.75
N ASP A 615 7.28 -22.24 4.16
CA ASP A 615 6.85 -22.16 2.75
C ASP A 615 7.23 -20.78 2.20
N THR A 616 7.41 -20.66 0.89
CA THR A 616 7.58 -19.38 0.18
C THR A 616 6.36 -19.02 -0.67
N GLN A 617 5.32 -19.86 -0.69
CA GLN A 617 4.02 -19.60 -1.30
C GLN A 617 2.97 -19.50 -0.19
N TRP A 618 2.55 -18.29 0.12
CA TRP A 618 1.66 -18.01 1.25
C TRP A 618 0.24 -17.73 0.76
N LEU A 619 -0.74 -18.10 1.58
CA LEU A 619 -2.14 -17.77 1.35
C LEU A 619 -2.59 -16.69 2.34
N TYR A 620 -3.61 -15.94 1.96
CA TYR A 620 -4.26 -14.97 2.84
C TYR A 620 -4.90 -15.65 4.05
N GLY A 621 -4.73 -15.05 5.23
CA GLY A 621 -5.25 -15.57 6.50
C GLY A 621 -4.45 -16.72 7.12
N ASP A 622 -3.42 -17.24 6.43
CA ASP A 622 -2.58 -18.32 6.96
C ASP A 622 -1.59 -17.83 8.03
N THR A 623 -1.12 -18.77 8.84
CA THR A 623 0.03 -18.59 9.73
C THR A 623 1.28 -19.24 9.14
N GLN A 624 2.37 -18.49 9.06
CA GLN A 624 3.62 -18.90 8.44
C GLN A 624 4.74 -18.95 9.48
N ARG A 625 5.31 -20.13 9.68
CA ARG A 625 6.41 -20.33 10.64
C ARG A 625 7.75 -19.99 10.03
N ILE A 626 8.53 -19.19 10.76
CA ILE A 626 9.93 -18.89 10.47
C ILE A 626 10.83 -19.32 11.62
N THR A 627 12.10 -19.57 11.29
CA THR A 627 13.16 -19.67 12.31
C THR A 627 14.16 -18.54 12.14
N VAL A 628 14.67 -18.07 13.27
CA VAL A 628 15.62 -16.95 13.36
C VAL A 628 16.83 -17.34 14.18
N ASP A 629 18.00 -16.81 13.83
CA ASP A 629 19.24 -17.02 14.59
C ASP A 629 19.31 -16.21 15.89
N ARG A 630 18.42 -15.22 16.04
CA ARG A 630 18.30 -14.33 17.19
C ARG A 630 16.89 -13.73 17.27
N PRO A 631 16.48 -13.23 18.45
CA PRO A 631 15.15 -12.63 18.62
C PRO A 631 14.89 -11.46 17.66
N ILE A 632 13.69 -11.45 17.09
CA ILE A 632 13.11 -10.34 16.34
C ILE A 632 11.89 -9.80 17.11
N VAL A 633 11.53 -8.54 16.88
CA VAL A 633 10.36 -7.89 17.49
C VAL A 633 9.31 -7.47 16.46
N LYS A 634 9.70 -7.41 15.19
CA LYS A 634 8.82 -7.16 14.04
C LYS A 634 9.19 -8.05 12.88
N ALA A 635 8.20 -8.31 12.03
CA ALA A 635 8.40 -8.85 10.71
C ALA A 635 7.42 -8.18 9.75
N GLU A 636 7.85 -7.98 8.51
CA GLU A 636 7.10 -7.21 7.53
C GLU A 636 7.30 -7.75 6.12
N LEU A 637 6.28 -7.54 5.29
CA LEU A 637 6.35 -7.71 3.85
C LEU A 637 6.45 -6.35 3.18
N ILE A 638 7.52 -6.10 2.43
CA ILE A 638 7.65 -4.90 1.61
C ILE A 638 7.49 -5.29 0.14
N ARG A 639 6.50 -4.70 -0.54
CA ARG A 639 6.32 -4.92 -1.98
C ARG A 639 7.50 -4.28 -2.70
N PRO A 640 8.16 -4.98 -3.64
CA PRO A 640 9.26 -4.41 -4.40
C PRO A 640 8.80 -3.20 -5.21
N ALA A 641 9.64 -2.16 -5.20
CA ALA A 641 9.33 -0.89 -5.82
C ALA A 641 9.31 -0.99 -7.36
N ALA A 642 8.46 -0.16 -7.97
CA ALA A 642 8.36 0.07 -9.41
C ALA A 642 8.18 1.58 -9.63
N VAL A 643 9.29 2.31 -9.66
CA VAL A 643 9.33 3.77 -9.51
C VAL A 643 9.64 4.46 -10.83
N THR A 644 8.92 5.55 -11.12
CA THR A 644 9.29 6.54 -12.13
C THR A 644 8.67 7.89 -11.78
N HIS A 645 9.29 9.02 -12.15
CA HIS A 645 8.72 10.38 -11.99
C HIS A 645 8.12 10.63 -10.59
N SER A 646 8.88 10.33 -9.54
CA SER A 646 8.45 10.45 -8.13
C SER A 646 7.18 9.67 -7.74
N SER A 647 6.78 8.70 -8.56
CA SER A 647 5.57 7.93 -8.42
C SER A 647 5.87 6.45 -8.29
N ASP A 648 5.35 5.87 -7.21
CA ASP A 648 5.13 4.43 -7.06
C ASP A 648 3.85 4.25 -6.21
N PRO A 649 2.67 4.14 -6.84
CA PRO A 649 1.42 3.98 -6.10
C PRO A 649 1.26 2.56 -5.52
N ASN A 650 2.19 1.64 -5.81
CA ASN A 650 2.09 0.24 -5.43
C ASN A 650 3.00 -0.15 -4.26
N GLN A 651 4.06 0.62 -3.99
CA GLN A 651 4.92 0.39 -2.83
C GLN A 651 4.08 0.33 -1.55
N ARG A 652 4.35 -0.68 -0.74
CA ARG A 652 3.63 -0.90 0.52
C ARG A 652 4.48 -1.72 1.47
N PHE A 653 4.31 -1.41 2.74
CA PHE A 653 4.90 -2.08 3.87
C PHE A 653 3.75 -2.71 4.66
N VAL A 654 3.70 -4.03 4.74
CA VAL A 654 2.62 -4.76 5.40
C VAL A 654 3.20 -5.43 6.62
N ASP A 655 2.78 -5.01 7.81
CA ASP A 655 3.18 -5.65 9.06
C ASP A 655 2.66 -7.09 9.11
N LEU A 656 3.45 -8.01 9.68
CA LEU A 656 3.03 -9.37 10.00
C LEU A 656 2.97 -9.52 11.52
N PRO A 657 1.76 -9.57 12.12
CA PRO A 657 1.63 -9.86 13.54
C PRO A 657 2.32 -11.19 13.88
N MET A 658 3.09 -11.20 14.96
CA MET A 658 3.94 -12.34 15.31
C MET A 658 3.48 -13.06 16.57
N THR A 659 3.73 -14.36 16.63
CA THR A 659 3.66 -15.16 17.86
C THR A 659 5.05 -15.75 18.11
N VAL A 660 5.69 -15.34 19.19
CA VAL A 660 7.01 -15.87 19.57
C VAL A 660 6.81 -17.21 20.26
N VAL A 661 7.05 -18.30 19.54
CA VAL A 661 6.94 -19.66 20.09
C VAL A 661 8.11 -19.94 21.05
N ASN A 662 9.30 -19.48 20.69
CA ASN A 662 10.51 -19.45 21.51
C ASN A 662 11.54 -18.49 20.87
N ASP A 663 12.71 -18.33 21.49
CA ASP A 663 13.77 -17.40 21.05
C ASP A 663 14.23 -17.54 19.58
N THR A 664 13.96 -18.68 18.94
CA THR A 664 14.39 -18.97 17.57
C THR A 664 13.24 -19.30 16.62
N THR A 665 12.00 -19.40 17.11
CA THR A 665 10.83 -19.81 16.32
C THR A 665 9.73 -18.79 16.47
N VAL A 666 9.28 -18.25 15.34
CA VAL A 666 8.24 -17.22 15.28
C VAL A 666 7.19 -17.62 14.25
N ASP A 667 5.93 -17.52 14.63
CA ASP A 667 4.81 -17.64 13.70
C ASP A 667 4.38 -16.25 13.24
N LEU A 668 4.16 -16.07 11.94
CA LEU A 668 3.78 -14.83 11.30
C LEU A 668 2.37 -14.95 10.73
N ASN A 669 1.49 -14.01 11.07
CA ASN A 669 0.11 -14.02 10.58
C ASN A 669 0.00 -13.20 9.30
N VAL A 670 -0.46 -13.85 8.23
CA VAL A 670 -0.68 -13.22 6.93
C VAL A 670 -2.07 -12.59 6.94
N THR A 671 -2.19 -11.34 6.50
CA THR A 671 -3.49 -10.66 6.40
C THR A 671 -4.48 -11.48 5.58
N SER A 672 -5.77 -11.43 5.93
CA SER A 672 -6.85 -11.99 5.13
C SER A 672 -7.33 -11.05 4.02
N ASN A 673 -6.93 -9.77 4.05
CA ASN A 673 -7.39 -8.76 3.11
C ASN A 673 -6.38 -8.55 1.96
N PRO A 674 -6.71 -9.01 0.74
CA PRO A 674 -5.80 -8.87 -0.39
C PRO A 674 -5.67 -7.43 -0.90
N ASN A 675 -6.54 -6.50 -0.52
CA ASN A 675 -6.36 -5.09 -0.89
C ASN A 675 -5.24 -4.43 -0.07
N LEU A 676 -5.01 -4.88 1.16
CA LEU A 676 -3.86 -4.45 1.97
C LEU A 676 -2.54 -4.97 1.38
N ALA A 677 -2.53 -6.22 0.93
CA ALA A 677 -1.37 -6.87 0.34
C ALA A 677 -1.73 -7.60 -0.97
N PRO A 678 -1.84 -6.90 -2.12
CA PRO A 678 -2.21 -7.48 -3.40
C PRO A 678 -1.32 -8.66 -3.79
N PRO A 679 -1.86 -9.64 -4.52
CA PRO A 679 -1.10 -10.83 -4.89
C PRO A 679 0.23 -10.46 -5.57
N GLY A 680 1.30 -11.17 -5.22
CA GLY A 680 2.64 -10.81 -5.72
C GLY A 680 3.78 -11.31 -4.85
N TRP A 681 4.99 -11.00 -5.32
CA TRP A 681 6.22 -11.23 -4.55
C TRP A 681 6.49 -10.08 -3.60
N TYR A 682 6.95 -10.42 -2.40
CA TYR A 682 7.30 -9.49 -1.34
C TYR A 682 8.67 -9.82 -0.76
N MET A 683 9.36 -8.79 -0.28
CA MET A 683 10.55 -8.93 0.54
C MET A 683 10.11 -9.10 1.99
N LEU A 684 10.32 -10.29 2.57
CA LEU A 684 10.13 -10.56 3.99
C LEU A 684 11.37 -10.15 4.79
N PHE A 685 11.19 -9.24 5.73
CA PHE A 685 12.22 -8.83 6.68
C PHE A 685 11.81 -9.25 8.10
N GLY A 686 12.80 -9.69 8.89
CA GLY A 686 12.68 -9.77 10.35
C GLY A 686 13.54 -8.67 10.97
N VAL A 687 13.00 -7.93 11.93
CA VAL A 687 13.66 -6.76 12.53
C VAL A 687 13.82 -6.97 14.02
N ASP A 688 15.05 -6.78 14.51
CA ASP A 688 15.36 -6.90 15.93
C ASP A 688 14.92 -5.67 16.73
N ALA A 689 15.07 -5.76 18.05
CA ALA A 689 14.67 -4.72 18.99
C ALA A 689 15.41 -3.37 18.79
N ASN A 690 16.53 -3.37 18.05
CA ASN A 690 17.32 -2.19 17.72
C ASN A 690 16.96 -1.58 16.36
N GLY A 691 15.98 -2.15 15.67
CA GLY A 691 15.59 -1.77 14.33
C GLY A 691 16.54 -2.30 13.25
N VAL A 692 17.36 -3.31 13.54
CA VAL A 692 18.27 -3.92 12.55
C VAL A 692 17.51 -4.98 11.75
N PRO A 693 17.34 -4.81 10.44
CA PRO A 693 16.63 -5.78 9.61
C PRO A 693 17.54 -6.91 9.13
N SER A 694 16.94 -8.07 8.91
CA SER A 694 17.55 -9.17 8.16
C SER A 694 17.83 -8.77 6.70
N VAL A 695 18.59 -9.57 5.96
CA VAL A 695 18.45 -9.56 4.49
C VAL A 695 17.07 -10.14 4.18
N ALA A 696 16.39 -9.59 3.17
CA ALA A 696 15.08 -10.05 2.78
C ALA A 696 15.09 -11.51 2.32
N THR A 697 14.04 -12.25 2.68
CA THR A 697 13.68 -13.50 1.99
C THR A 697 12.51 -13.21 1.07
N TRP A 698 12.55 -13.69 -0.17
CA TRP A 698 11.44 -13.52 -1.10
C TRP A 698 10.33 -14.51 -0.78
N VAL A 699 9.12 -14.00 -0.58
CA VAL A 699 7.91 -14.80 -0.42
C VAL A 699 6.88 -14.35 -1.44
N HIS A 700 6.11 -15.29 -1.95
CA HIS A 700 4.99 -15.04 -2.82
C HIS A 700 3.71 -15.10 -2.00
N LEU A 701 2.95 -14.01 -2.03
CA LEU A 701 1.61 -13.97 -1.48
C LEU A 701 0.65 -14.28 -2.63
N GLY A 702 0.15 -15.51 -2.63
CA GLY A 702 -0.77 -16.01 -3.63
C GLY A 702 -2.22 -15.71 -3.27
N GLY A 703 -3.02 -15.39 -4.29
CA GLY A 703 -4.41 -15.83 -4.30
C GLY A 703 -4.48 -17.16 -5.07
N PRO A 704 -5.06 -18.23 -4.52
CA PRO A 704 -5.53 -19.33 -5.36
C PRO A 704 -6.67 -18.82 -6.25
N SER A 705 -6.94 -19.56 -7.30
CA SER A 705 -8.08 -19.50 -8.23
C SER A 705 -9.48 -19.33 -7.60
N ALA A 706 -9.58 -19.33 -6.26
CA ALA A 706 -10.80 -19.19 -5.48
C ALA A 706 -11.39 -17.76 -5.47
N LEU A 707 -10.60 -16.71 -5.78
CA LEU A 707 -11.17 -15.37 -6.03
C LEU A 707 -11.90 -15.28 -7.38
N ALA A 708 -11.80 -16.30 -8.24
CA ALA A 708 -12.66 -16.40 -9.42
C ALA A 708 -14.09 -16.87 -9.09
N ALA A 709 -14.37 -17.30 -7.84
CA ALA A 709 -15.65 -17.89 -7.44
C ALA A 709 -16.46 -17.07 -6.41
N THR A 710 -15.99 -15.91 -5.97
CA THR A 710 -16.73 -15.06 -5.02
C THR A 710 -16.75 -13.62 -5.47
N GLN A 711 -17.48 -13.36 -6.55
CA GLN A 711 -17.82 -12.01 -6.99
C GLN A 711 -18.85 -11.31 -6.05
N GLU A 712 -19.18 -11.89 -4.89
CA GLU A 712 -20.21 -11.39 -3.97
C GLU A 712 -19.85 -11.45 -2.47
N ALA A 713 -18.61 -11.76 -2.08
CA ALA A 713 -18.24 -11.71 -0.67
C ALA A 713 -17.61 -10.34 -0.34
N PRO A 714 -18.33 -9.40 0.31
CA PRO A 714 -17.72 -8.17 0.79
C PRO A 714 -16.60 -8.51 1.78
N SER A 715 -15.42 -7.93 1.55
CA SER A 715 -14.34 -7.90 2.53
C SER A 715 -14.88 -7.33 3.85
N PRO A 716 -14.51 -7.88 5.03
CA PRO A 716 -15.10 -7.51 6.32
C PRO A 716 -14.75 -6.10 6.82
N HIS A 717 -14.26 -5.18 5.98
CA HIS A 717 -13.95 -3.80 6.39
C HIS A 717 -14.40 -2.72 5.40
N VAL A 718 -15.35 -3.03 4.50
CA VAL A 718 -16.04 -1.96 3.76
C VAL A 718 -17.05 -1.33 4.70
N HIS A 719 -16.77 -0.11 5.18
CA HIS A 719 -17.80 0.69 5.81
C HIS A 719 -18.87 0.99 4.75
N ASP A 720 -20.14 0.77 5.05
CA ASP A 720 -21.23 1.28 4.23
C ASP A 720 -21.17 2.82 4.30
N PHE A 721 -20.58 3.44 3.27
CA PHE A 721 -20.36 4.89 3.19
C PHE A 721 -21.53 5.65 2.54
N ALA A 722 -22.69 5.02 2.36
CA ALA A 722 -23.86 5.70 1.83
C ALA A 722 -25.14 5.11 2.43
N ASP A 723 -25.93 5.95 3.10
CA ASP A 723 -27.34 5.68 3.30
C ASP A 723 -27.98 5.42 1.93
N ALA A 724 -28.52 4.22 1.74
CA ALA A 724 -29.24 3.87 0.51
C ALA A 724 -30.40 4.87 0.30
N PRO A 725 -30.56 5.47 -0.89
CA PRO A 725 -31.76 6.26 -1.18
C PRO A 725 -32.99 5.36 -1.09
N GLN A 726 -33.93 5.74 -0.21
CA GLN A 726 -35.26 5.14 -0.11
C GLN A 726 -36.09 5.46 -1.35
N ALA A 727 -35.82 4.81 -2.47
CA ALA A 727 -36.72 4.79 -3.62
C ALA A 727 -36.58 3.45 -4.35
N ALA A 728 -37.71 2.80 -4.60
CA ALA A 728 -37.74 1.58 -5.40
C ALA A 728 -37.16 1.84 -6.80
N PRO A 729 -36.35 0.92 -7.36
CA PRO A 729 -35.77 1.08 -8.69
C PRO A 729 -36.90 1.23 -9.72
N GLN A 730 -36.93 2.37 -10.42
CA GLN A 730 -37.79 2.52 -11.59
C GLN A 730 -37.29 1.56 -12.67
N GLN A 731 -38.22 0.85 -13.30
CA GLN A 731 -37.94 -0.04 -14.43
C GLN A 731 -37.21 0.74 -15.54
N ASN A 732 -36.13 0.14 -16.04
CA ASN A 732 -35.34 0.66 -17.17
C ASN A 732 -36.25 1.03 -18.35
N PRO A 733 -36.27 2.29 -18.82
CA PRO A 733 -36.65 2.58 -20.19
C PRO A 733 -35.53 2.02 -21.09
N GLY A 734 -35.91 1.19 -22.06
CA GLY A 734 -35.02 0.31 -22.84
C GLY A 734 -33.78 0.93 -23.47
N GLU A 735 -32.88 0.03 -23.92
CA GLU A 735 -31.64 0.30 -24.64
C GLU A 735 -31.70 1.54 -25.54
N ARG A 736 -30.76 2.47 -25.33
CA ARG A 736 -30.52 3.57 -26.25
C ARG A 736 -29.28 3.26 -27.07
N ASP A 737 -29.45 3.22 -28.39
CA ASP A 737 -28.35 3.18 -29.34
C ASP A 737 -27.47 4.44 -29.17
N SER A 738 -26.17 4.23 -28.99
CA SER A 738 -25.18 5.31 -28.93
C SER A 738 -24.94 5.90 -30.33
N VAL A 739 -24.90 7.23 -30.43
CA VAL A 739 -24.58 7.96 -31.66
C VAL A 739 -23.27 8.73 -31.43
N PRO A 740 -22.31 8.72 -32.38
CA PRO A 740 -21.04 9.44 -32.24
C PRO A 740 -21.24 10.96 -32.11
N VAL A 741 -20.54 11.59 -31.17
CA VAL A 741 -20.45 13.05 -31.04
C VAL A 741 -19.16 13.55 -31.69
N ALA A 742 -19.26 14.63 -32.46
CA ALA A 742 -18.13 15.21 -33.20
C ALA A 742 -17.04 15.77 -32.25
N PRO A 743 -15.74 15.65 -32.61
CA PRO A 743 -14.59 15.94 -31.74
C PRO A 743 -14.34 17.44 -31.44
N THR A 744 -15.23 18.35 -31.82
CA THR A 744 -15.00 19.81 -31.73
C THR A 744 -15.76 20.52 -30.60
N VAL A 745 -16.39 19.80 -29.68
CA VAL A 745 -17.08 20.44 -28.55
C VAL A 745 -16.12 20.70 -27.39
N ALA A 746 -15.44 21.84 -27.43
CA ALA A 746 -14.73 22.39 -26.27
C ALA A 746 -15.67 23.33 -25.49
N GLY A 747 -15.84 23.04 -24.20
CA GLY A 747 -16.50 23.90 -23.20
C GLY A 747 -17.89 23.40 -22.79
N CYS A 748 -18.02 23.12 -21.50
CA CYS A 748 -19.21 22.54 -20.87
C CYS A 748 -19.94 23.58 -20.01
N ASP A 749 -21.20 23.84 -20.31
CA ASP A 749 -22.08 24.68 -19.52
C ASP A 749 -23.02 23.82 -18.68
N ARG A 750 -22.93 23.98 -17.36
CA ARG A 750 -23.76 23.24 -16.38
C ARG A 750 -24.91 24.06 -15.81
N HIS A 751 -25.16 25.24 -16.37
CA HIS A 751 -26.32 26.03 -15.99
C HIS A 751 -27.64 25.44 -16.50
N TYR A 752 -27.64 24.40 -17.34
CA TYR A 752 -28.86 23.83 -17.91
C TYR A 752 -28.97 22.33 -17.65
N GLY A 753 -30.11 21.90 -17.11
CA GLY A 753 -30.43 20.50 -16.88
C GLY A 753 -30.04 20.01 -15.49
N THR A 754 -29.68 18.73 -15.38
CA THR A 754 -29.17 18.16 -14.12
C THR A 754 -27.70 18.56 -13.91
N VAL A 755 -27.19 18.42 -12.68
CA VAL A 755 -25.78 18.74 -12.36
C VAL A 755 -24.75 17.96 -13.18
N ASN A 756 -25.16 16.82 -13.75
CA ASN A 756 -24.33 15.95 -14.59
C ASN A 756 -24.54 16.20 -16.10
N GLN A 757 -25.41 17.13 -16.47
CA GLN A 757 -25.72 17.45 -17.86
C GLN A 757 -24.79 18.55 -18.37
N CYS A 758 -24.18 18.31 -19.53
CA CYS A 758 -23.18 19.20 -20.11
C CYS A 758 -23.72 19.82 -21.40
N VAL A 759 -24.21 21.06 -21.37
CA VAL A 759 -24.63 21.78 -22.58
C VAL A 759 -23.42 22.45 -23.23
N PRO A 760 -23.19 22.31 -24.54
CA PRO A 760 -22.04 22.94 -25.19
C PRO A 760 -22.09 24.45 -25.08
N THR A 761 -20.98 25.05 -24.64
CA THR A 761 -20.81 26.51 -24.63
C THR A 761 -20.59 27.08 -26.03
N ASN A 762 -20.05 26.27 -26.95
CA ASN A 762 -19.79 26.62 -28.33
C ASN A 762 -20.62 25.74 -29.27
N PHE A 763 -21.43 26.36 -30.11
CA PHE A 763 -22.19 25.68 -31.16
C PHE A 763 -21.41 25.73 -32.48
N PRO A 764 -21.59 24.73 -33.39
CA PRO A 764 -21.03 24.79 -34.74
C PRO A 764 -21.39 26.10 -35.45
N ALA A 765 -20.51 26.58 -36.32
CA ALA A 765 -20.69 27.87 -37.01
C ALA A 765 -21.98 27.93 -37.85
N GLU A 766 -22.54 26.78 -38.22
CA GLU A 766 -23.80 26.65 -38.94
C GLU A 766 -25.03 26.89 -38.06
N VAL A 767 -24.88 26.81 -36.73
CA VAL A 767 -25.97 27.05 -35.78
C VAL A 767 -26.05 28.55 -35.48
N LYS A 768 -27.15 29.18 -35.91
CA LYS A 768 -27.40 30.60 -35.64
C LYS A 768 -27.43 30.86 -34.13
N GLU A 769 -26.88 32.00 -33.69
CA GLU A 769 -26.92 32.47 -32.30
C GLU A 769 -28.31 32.98 -31.88
N THR A 770 -29.31 32.12 -32.01
CA THR A 770 -30.69 32.36 -31.59
C THR A 770 -31.12 31.22 -30.68
N THR A 771 -31.92 31.51 -29.66
CA THR A 771 -32.48 30.51 -28.74
C THR A 771 -33.08 29.34 -29.50
N LYS A 772 -33.92 29.63 -30.51
CA LYS A 772 -34.56 28.60 -31.33
C LYS A 772 -33.55 27.70 -32.04
N ALA A 773 -32.57 28.26 -32.76
CA ALA A 773 -31.62 27.42 -33.50
C ALA A 773 -30.72 26.59 -32.58
N ARG A 774 -30.32 27.13 -31.42
CA ARG A 774 -29.55 26.40 -30.41
C ARG A 774 -30.39 25.30 -29.74
N CYS A 775 -31.64 25.58 -29.39
CA CYS A 775 -32.56 24.59 -28.82
C CYS A 775 -32.96 23.50 -29.83
N ASP A 776 -33.20 23.85 -31.09
CA ASP A 776 -33.44 22.89 -32.18
C ASP A 776 -32.21 21.98 -32.37
N TRP A 777 -31.00 22.56 -32.33
CA TRP A 777 -29.75 21.80 -32.39
C TRP A 777 -29.56 20.90 -31.16
N LEU A 778 -29.82 21.40 -29.95
CA LEU A 778 -29.74 20.59 -28.72
C LEU A 778 -30.74 19.43 -28.78
N ALA A 779 -31.97 19.69 -29.21
CA ALA A 779 -32.99 18.66 -29.39
C ALA A 779 -32.58 17.61 -30.43
N SER A 780 -31.95 18.03 -31.55
CA SER A 780 -31.45 17.08 -32.56
C SER A 780 -30.24 16.27 -32.08
N HIS A 781 -29.59 16.68 -31.00
CA HIS A 781 -28.46 15.99 -30.35
C HIS A 781 -28.86 15.38 -29.00
N GLN A 782 -30.13 15.01 -28.84
CA GLN A 782 -30.69 14.26 -27.71
C GLN A 782 -30.67 14.96 -26.35
N TYR A 783 -30.49 16.28 -26.31
CA TYR A 783 -30.72 17.05 -25.08
C TYR A 783 -32.23 17.09 -24.78
N PRO A 784 -32.64 17.13 -23.50
CA PRO A 784 -34.03 17.33 -23.11
C PRO A 784 -34.56 18.61 -23.75
N LYS A 785 -35.77 18.53 -24.32
CA LYS A 785 -36.47 19.71 -24.88
C LYS A 785 -36.83 20.77 -23.84
N ARG A 786 -36.69 20.43 -22.55
CA ARG A 786 -36.92 21.30 -21.41
C ARG A 786 -35.85 21.04 -20.37
N MET A 787 -35.04 22.05 -20.07
CA MET A 787 -33.90 21.93 -19.15
C MET A 787 -33.97 23.00 -18.07
N LYS A 788 -33.89 22.62 -16.80
CA LYS A 788 -33.89 23.58 -15.69
C LYS A 788 -32.66 24.49 -15.77
N VAL A 789 -32.84 25.80 -15.63
CA VAL A 789 -31.74 26.77 -15.51
C VAL A 789 -31.29 26.84 -14.04
N ASN A 790 -30.01 26.54 -13.79
CA ASN A 790 -29.37 26.54 -12.48
C ASN A 790 -28.48 27.78 -12.34
N GLY A 791 -29.07 28.91 -11.94
CA GLY A 791 -28.34 30.18 -11.78
C GLY A 791 -28.53 31.11 -12.97
N SER A 792 -27.45 31.48 -13.66
CA SER A 792 -27.50 32.36 -14.84
C SER A 792 -27.83 31.61 -16.13
N ASP A 793 -28.35 32.33 -17.14
CA ASP A 793 -28.57 31.85 -18.52
C ASP A 793 -27.52 32.44 -19.49
N PRO A 794 -26.24 32.02 -19.43
CA PRO A 794 -25.17 32.56 -20.28
C PRO A 794 -25.36 32.27 -21.79
N LEU A 795 -26.15 31.26 -22.16
CA LEU A 795 -26.38 30.84 -23.54
C LEU A 795 -27.67 31.42 -24.14
N ARG A 796 -28.46 32.14 -23.32
CA ARG A 796 -29.73 32.78 -23.68
C ARG A 796 -30.77 31.77 -24.18
N LEU A 797 -30.84 30.62 -23.51
CA LEU A 797 -31.73 29.51 -23.84
C LEU A 797 -33.08 29.59 -23.11
N ASP A 798 -33.21 30.48 -22.12
CA ASP A 798 -34.43 30.80 -21.36
C ASP A 798 -34.78 32.30 -21.55
N PRO A 799 -35.27 32.69 -22.74
CA PRO A 799 -35.48 34.10 -23.08
C PRO A 799 -36.63 34.76 -22.32
N ASP A 800 -37.53 33.97 -21.72
CA ASP A 800 -38.65 34.44 -20.89
C ASP A 800 -38.38 34.35 -19.38
N GLY A 801 -37.25 33.76 -18.98
CA GLY A 801 -36.77 33.71 -17.60
C GLY A 801 -37.65 32.88 -16.68
N ASP A 802 -38.33 31.86 -17.22
CA ASP A 802 -39.24 31.00 -16.46
C ASP A 802 -38.50 29.89 -15.69
N GLY A 803 -37.18 29.86 -15.78
CA GLY A 803 -36.30 28.89 -15.13
C GLY A 803 -36.12 27.62 -15.95
N TYR A 804 -36.61 27.57 -17.19
CA TYR A 804 -36.48 26.42 -18.08
C TYR A 804 -36.01 26.82 -19.48
N ALA A 805 -34.80 26.40 -19.83
CA ALA A 805 -34.26 26.51 -21.16
C ALA A 805 -35.01 25.61 -22.16
N CYS A 806 -35.20 26.13 -23.37
CA CYS A 806 -35.81 25.46 -24.53
C CYS A 806 -37.30 25.07 -24.38
N ASP A 807 -37.99 25.50 -23.31
CA ASP A 807 -39.36 25.07 -22.97
C ASP A 807 -40.43 25.50 -24.01
N LYS A 808 -40.16 26.55 -24.81
CA LYS A 808 -41.15 27.16 -25.74
C LYS A 808 -40.66 27.38 -27.18
N THR A 809 -39.56 26.77 -27.60
CA THR A 809 -38.94 27.00 -28.94
C THR A 809 -39.26 25.99 -30.02
#